data_AF-A0AAD6WSF2-F1
#
_entry.id   AF-A0AAD6WSF2-F1
#
_cell.length_a   1.000
_cell.length_b   1.000
_cell.length_c   1.000
_cell.angle_alpha   90.00
_cell.angle_beta   90.00
_cell.angle_gamma   90.00
#
_symmetry.space_group_name_H-M   'P 1'
#
loop_
_entity.id
_entity.type
_entity.pdbx_description
1 polymer ?
#
loop_
_entity_poly.entity_id
_entity_poly.type
_entity_poly.pdbx_seq_one_letter_code
_entity_poly.pdbx_strand_id
1 'polypeptide(L)'
;MAVEKSFKQSKLEVFKGLDIPFNGAQIEAIQAQFLRATQSANLPERWTTDAEVLKLFMMFRSRAGDVIPSRRQLGGSLLKNASDSIDAEIAEAIFGQDVLMCNDGWRSNAKDAVGGVSVTHKFKTILLDLIRTNALSKDGESMARQFAAMIDDAEAKWSCNVIGFLTDNDAGSKKGRKNLGLARAWLLLFPCCSHQGQLILAEYLRENPKAAQIMEELIEIVNWLNSKDKVREIFDQTQMTLAGKILAYILPNLTRWTTHLIAALRFDSLKNPIRHAVLNKRDEIIAAHIGAESNQRKRAEMREVALAHCAMLEPNAWWDELEKIIPDLEHICYLTNIAQSDHVRPDQFLLALAGLFLHFAGFSARVLAEDRALGNRMCARIEKRFKELDQPVFVLALVLNPFQKLSRFGDMANIDQFVLSTELISLYKRVKSRLPSTPRTPGEQLLHDTTQKKAMQSLSAAFLQYLSGTGPFASWENPEIQETYVELNGNNPIPFWEMRRTNGLVAELANFSLMLLYLVVNQAGLERSFSDFSNKKNKKRNRLGLVKMAQQSKVTRHLRDKQYEEGLAEKRDGRQNHSEDQVKLLLAVPRYAEALLSDTDDSDTDTTERISVVVRSKAAWRRQMAKWQEELQEAEMVDTDEDKEDSEDELPSTIPVASAAPRPRRPRAWLPMPLTKLFGGKIARPIGNPARRPRVVSEEALYMELLAAEHSGEEPDAGAQEGSGDDFEG
;
A
#
# COMPACT_ATOMS: atom_id res chain seq x y z
N MET A 1 26.27 -53.87 -28.63
CA MET A 1 26.37 -54.10 -27.18
C MET A 1 26.22 -52.76 -26.49
N ALA A 2 25.03 -52.48 -25.95
CA ALA A 2 24.77 -51.25 -25.21
C ALA A 2 25.29 -51.42 -23.77
N VAL A 3 26.16 -50.50 -23.34
CA VAL A 3 26.69 -50.48 -21.97
C VAL A 3 25.67 -49.77 -21.09
N GLU A 4 24.89 -50.56 -20.35
CA GLU A 4 24.04 -50.07 -19.26
C GLU A 4 24.92 -49.50 -18.15
N LYS A 5 25.00 -48.17 -18.05
CA LYS A 5 25.58 -47.50 -16.89
C LYS A 5 24.56 -47.54 -15.74
N SER A 6 24.66 -48.58 -14.91
CA SER A 6 24.01 -48.62 -13.60
C SER A 6 24.63 -47.55 -12.68
N PHE A 7 23.93 -46.44 -12.49
CA PHE A 7 24.25 -45.50 -11.41
C PHE A 7 23.81 -46.12 -10.08
N LYS A 8 24.77 -46.68 -9.33
CA LYS A 8 24.53 -47.07 -7.93
C LYS A 8 24.42 -45.81 -7.07
N GLN A 9 23.21 -45.47 -6.68
CA GLN A 9 22.97 -44.51 -5.59
C GLN A 9 23.62 -45.07 -4.32
N SER A 10 24.57 -44.33 -3.74
CA SER A 10 25.20 -44.68 -2.46
C SER A 10 24.10 -44.82 -1.40
N LYS A 11 24.05 -45.96 -0.69
CA LYS A 11 23.14 -46.17 0.46
C LYS A 11 23.26 -44.97 1.39
N LEU A 12 22.15 -44.22 1.56
CA LEU A 12 22.05 -43.26 2.65
C LEU A 12 22.16 -44.02 3.96
N GLU A 13 23.10 -43.64 4.83
CA GLU A 13 23.06 -44.06 6.22
C GLU A 13 21.87 -43.39 6.90
N VAL A 14 21.08 -44.19 7.62
CA VAL A 14 19.82 -43.75 8.21
C VAL A 14 19.87 -44.03 9.70
N PHE A 15 19.82 -42.98 10.50
CA PHE A 15 19.84 -43.05 11.97
C PHE A 15 18.40 -43.09 12.51
N LYS A 16 18.09 -44.05 13.40
CA LYS A 16 16.77 -44.15 14.07
C LYS A 16 16.82 -43.35 15.37
N GLY A 17 15.87 -42.42 15.53
CA GLY A 17 15.84 -41.45 16.64
C GLY A 17 15.19 -41.91 17.94
N LEU A 18 15.66 -41.29 19.03
CA LEU A 18 14.97 -40.85 20.25
C LEU A 18 16.03 -40.04 21.03
N ASP A 19 15.92 -38.71 21.13
CA ASP A 19 16.73 -37.75 21.94
C ASP A 19 18.20 -38.14 22.28
N ILE A 20 18.91 -38.77 21.35
CA ILE A 20 20.33 -39.07 21.48
C ILE A 20 21.09 -37.96 20.75
N PRO A 21 21.99 -37.22 21.42
CA PRO A 21 22.80 -36.21 20.75
C PRO A 21 23.66 -36.86 19.67
N PHE A 22 23.70 -36.25 18.49
CA PHE A 22 24.55 -36.70 17.39
C PHE A 22 26.02 -36.63 17.80
N ASN A 23 26.80 -37.66 17.47
CA ASN A 23 28.25 -37.59 17.60
C ASN A 23 28.87 -36.72 16.49
N GLY A 24 30.15 -36.34 16.64
CA GLY A 24 30.82 -35.44 15.69
C GLY A 24 30.75 -35.91 14.22
N ALA A 25 31.00 -37.20 13.95
CA ALA A 25 30.93 -37.75 12.59
C ALA A 25 29.51 -37.71 12.00
N GLN A 26 28.48 -37.91 12.83
CA GLN A 26 27.08 -37.79 12.40
C GLN A 26 26.71 -36.34 12.10
N ILE A 27 27.17 -35.39 12.92
CA ILE A 27 26.98 -33.95 12.67
C ILE A 27 27.59 -33.57 11.32
N GLU A 28 28.84 -33.94 11.08
CA GLU A 28 29.53 -33.68 9.80
C GLU A 28 28.80 -34.31 8.61
N ALA A 29 28.35 -35.55 8.74
CA ALA A 29 27.60 -36.24 7.68
C ALA A 29 26.26 -35.56 7.37
N ILE A 30 25.52 -35.12 8.39
CA ILE A 30 24.26 -34.38 8.24
C ILE A 30 24.53 -33.03 7.55
N GLN A 31 25.49 -32.25 8.04
CA GLN A 31 25.85 -30.96 7.45
C GLN A 31 26.27 -31.09 5.98
N ALA A 32 27.08 -32.09 5.64
CA ALA A 32 27.47 -32.39 4.26
C ALA A 32 26.25 -32.75 3.39
N GLN A 33 25.31 -33.53 3.92
CA GLN A 33 24.09 -33.90 3.20
C GLN A 33 23.15 -32.70 3.01
N PHE A 34 23.04 -31.79 3.99
CA PHE A 34 22.30 -30.54 3.87
C PHE A 34 22.87 -29.65 2.77
N LEU A 35 24.20 -29.48 2.71
CA LEU A 35 24.85 -28.73 1.64
C LEU A 35 24.55 -29.36 0.27
N ARG A 36 24.73 -30.68 0.14
CA ARG A 36 24.45 -31.40 -1.10
C ARG A 36 22.99 -31.28 -1.55
N ALA A 37 22.04 -31.40 -0.63
CA ALA A 37 20.61 -31.24 -0.93
C ALA A 37 20.28 -29.82 -1.37
N THR A 38 20.81 -28.81 -0.66
CA THR A 38 20.61 -27.39 -0.97
C THR A 38 21.11 -27.08 -2.38
N GLN A 39 22.34 -27.46 -2.70
CA GLN A 39 22.95 -27.20 -4.02
C GLN A 39 22.27 -28.03 -5.12
N SER A 40 22.02 -29.33 -4.88
CA SER A 40 21.42 -30.21 -5.90
C SER A 40 19.97 -29.85 -6.23
N ALA A 41 19.20 -29.32 -5.27
CA ALA A 41 17.80 -28.93 -5.47
C ALA A 41 17.63 -27.43 -5.75
N ASN A 42 18.73 -26.68 -5.82
CA ASN A 42 18.75 -25.23 -6.00
C ASN A 42 17.83 -24.50 -5.00
N LEU A 43 17.97 -24.83 -3.71
CA LEU A 43 17.17 -24.25 -2.64
C LEU A 43 17.88 -23.04 -2.03
N PRO A 44 17.14 -21.97 -1.65
CA PRO A 44 17.73 -20.87 -0.90
C PRO A 44 18.08 -21.32 0.51
N GLU A 45 19.24 -20.94 1.05
CA GLU A 45 19.80 -21.45 2.32
C GLU A 45 18.82 -21.40 3.52
N ARG A 46 17.94 -20.40 3.53
CA ARG A 46 16.86 -20.24 4.53
C ARG A 46 15.91 -21.43 4.65
N TRP A 47 15.86 -22.35 3.68
CA TRP A 47 14.99 -23.53 3.76
C TRP A 47 15.35 -24.44 4.96
N THR A 48 16.58 -24.35 5.45
CA THR A 48 17.08 -25.17 6.56
C THR A 48 16.52 -24.76 7.93
N THR A 49 16.03 -23.53 8.04
CA THR A 49 15.42 -22.97 9.27
C THR A 49 13.90 -22.77 9.15
N ASP A 50 13.30 -23.15 8.02
CA ASP A 50 11.86 -23.05 7.81
C ASP A 50 11.10 -23.99 8.76
N ALA A 51 10.08 -23.45 9.45
CA ALA A 51 9.35 -24.17 10.48
C ALA A 51 8.66 -25.45 9.95
N GLU A 52 8.13 -25.43 8.72
CA GLU A 52 7.48 -26.61 8.13
C GLU A 52 8.51 -27.65 7.69
N VAL A 53 9.70 -27.22 7.28
CA VAL A 53 10.83 -28.12 7.00
C VAL A 53 11.36 -28.79 8.27
N LEU A 54 11.49 -28.03 9.37
CA LEU A 54 11.90 -28.59 10.66
C LEU A 54 10.88 -29.60 11.20
N LYS A 55 9.57 -29.26 11.15
CA LYS A 55 8.48 -30.20 11.47
C LYS A 55 8.58 -31.48 10.62
N LEU A 56 8.86 -31.34 9.32
CA LEU A 56 9.05 -32.49 8.43
C LEU A 56 10.22 -33.37 8.85
N PHE A 57 11.37 -32.79 9.21
CA PHE A 57 12.52 -33.56 9.69
C PHE A 57 12.23 -34.31 10.99
N MET A 58 11.47 -33.72 11.91
CA MET A 58 11.03 -34.39 13.15
C MET A 58 10.09 -35.58 12.88
N MET A 59 9.32 -35.54 11.79
CA MET A 59 8.44 -36.63 11.37
C MET A 59 9.19 -37.76 10.66
N PHE A 60 10.30 -37.47 9.99
CA PHE A 60 11.01 -38.42 9.14
C PHE A 60 11.70 -39.52 9.95
N ARG A 61 11.41 -40.76 9.55
CA ARG A 61 12.02 -41.99 10.09
C ARG A 61 12.73 -42.75 8.98
N SER A 62 13.25 -43.93 9.32
CA SER A 62 14.08 -44.71 8.41
C SER A 62 13.40 -45.23 7.13
N ARG A 63 12.09 -45.02 6.97
CA ARG A 63 11.30 -45.36 5.78
C ARG A 63 10.51 -44.15 5.24
N ALA A 64 11.00 -42.93 5.48
CA ALA A 64 10.36 -41.72 4.96
C ALA A 64 10.19 -41.77 3.42
N GLY A 65 11.14 -42.37 2.70
CA GLY A 65 11.06 -42.54 1.24
C GLY A 65 9.79 -43.26 0.73
N ASP A 66 9.19 -44.13 1.54
CA ASP A 66 7.99 -44.89 1.16
C ASP A 66 6.71 -44.03 1.16
N VAL A 67 6.74 -42.87 1.84
CA VAL A 67 5.59 -41.99 2.05
C VAL A 67 5.75 -40.59 1.44
N ILE A 68 6.93 -40.27 0.87
CA ILE A 68 7.16 -38.97 0.23
C ILE A 68 6.23 -38.84 -0.99
N PRO A 69 5.39 -37.79 -1.07
CA PRO A 69 4.49 -37.60 -2.19
C PRO A 69 5.26 -37.28 -3.46
N SER A 70 4.77 -37.77 -4.59
CA SER A 70 5.29 -37.35 -5.90
C SER A 70 4.99 -35.87 -6.16
N ARG A 71 5.75 -35.25 -7.08
CA ARG A 71 5.49 -33.85 -7.51
C ARG A 71 4.05 -33.62 -7.99
N ARG A 72 3.42 -34.65 -8.57
CA ARG A 72 2.04 -34.62 -9.10
C ARG A 72 1.02 -34.63 -7.96
N GLN A 73 1.24 -35.43 -6.93
CA GLN A 73 0.38 -35.45 -5.73
C GLN A 73 0.52 -34.14 -4.94
N LEU A 74 1.75 -33.68 -4.71
CA LEU A 74 2.03 -32.44 -3.97
C LEU A 74 1.38 -31.23 -4.65
N GLY A 75 1.67 -31.03 -5.93
CA GLY A 75 1.12 -29.91 -6.70
C GLY A 75 -0.26 -30.16 -7.31
N GLY A 76 -0.96 -31.21 -6.88
CA GLY A 76 -2.27 -31.64 -7.37
C GLY A 76 -3.23 -31.84 -6.22
N SER A 77 -3.50 -33.10 -5.87
CA SER A 77 -4.52 -33.45 -4.86
C SER A 77 -4.22 -32.88 -3.46
N LEU A 78 -2.97 -32.90 -3.00
CA LEU A 78 -2.62 -32.40 -1.66
C LEU A 78 -2.81 -30.89 -1.56
N LEU A 79 -2.30 -30.15 -2.54
CA LEU A 79 -2.51 -28.70 -2.63
C LEU A 79 -3.98 -28.33 -2.74
N LYS A 80 -4.75 -29.05 -3.58
CA LYS A 80 -6.19 -28.81 -3.72
C LYS A 80 -6.91 -29.05 -2.40
N ASN A 81 -6.67 -30.17 -1.73
CA ASN A 81 -7.33 -30.48 -0.46
C ASN A 81 -7.00 -29.45 0.63
N ALA A 82 -5.74 -29.00 0.71
CA ALA A 82 -5.34 -27.95 1.63
C ALA A 82 -6.04 -26.61 1.31
N SER A 83 -6.13 -26.25 0.02
CA SER A 83 -6.86 -25.05 -0.39
C SER A 83 -8.36 -25.15 -0.14
N ASP A 84 -8.97 -26.32 -0.35
CA ASP A 84 -10.40 -26.55 -0.10
C ASP A 84 -10.73 -26.44 1.39
N SER A 85 -9.83 -26.93 2.27
CA SER A 85 -9.94 -26.74 3.73
C SER A 85 -9.89 -25.26 4.11
N ILE A 86 -8.95 -24.52 3.53
CA ILE A 86 -8.83 -23.07 3.76
C ILE A 86 -10.05 -22.33 3.22
N ASP A 87 -10.59 -22.73 2.07
CA ASP A 87 -11.82 -22.15 1.53
C ASP A 87 -13.02 -22.42 2.48
N ALA A 88 -13.09 -23.57 3.14
CA ALA A 88 -14.11 -23.79 4.17
C ALA A 88 -13.95 -22.86 5.39
N GLU A 89 -12.71 -22.68 5.88
CA GLU A 89 -12.40 -21.76 6.98
C GLU A 89 -12.73 -20.30 6.60
N ILE A 90 -12.38 -19.87 5.39
CA ILE A 90 -12.70 -18.54 4.86
C ILE A 90 -14.20 -18.35 4.79
N ALA A 91 -14.94 -19.34 4.23
CA ALA A 91 -16.38 -19.25 4.09
C ALA A 91 -17.06 -19.06 5.45
N GLU A 92 -16.62 -19.77 6.49
CA GLU A 92 -17.09 -19.56 7.86
C GLU A 92 -16.74 -18.16 8.39
N ALA A 93 -15.50 -17.70 8.17
CA ALA A 93 -15.02 -16.42 8.69
C ALA A 93 -15.75 -15.20 8.11
N ILE A 94 -16.16 -15.25 6.83
CA ILE A 94 -16.83 -14.11 6.15
C ILE A 94 -18.34 -14.30 5.95
N PHE A 95 -18.91 -15.40 6.43
CA PHE A 95 -20.35 -15.66 6.33
C PHE A 95 -21.17 -14.54 6.97
N GLY A 96 -22.04 -13.92 6.18
CA GLY A 96 -22.90 -12.81 6.61
C GLY A 96 -22.15 -11.56 7.06
N GLN A 97 -20.83 -11.50 6.88
CA GLN A 97 -20.02 -10.35 7.27
C GLN A 97 -20.04 -9.28 6.18
N ASP A 98 -20.01 -8.02 6.61
CA ASP A 98 -19.79 -6.89 5.72
C ASP A 98 -18.30 -6.83 5.33
N VAL A 99 -18.02 -6.79 4.02
CA VAL A 99 -16.67 -6.81 3.45
C VAL A 99 -16.47 -5.70 2.42
N LEU A 100 -15.22 -5.24 2.31
CA LEU A 100 -14.76 -4.36 1.25
C LEU A 100 -14.06 -5.20 0.18
N MET A 101 -14.58 -5.19 -1.04
CA MET A 101 -13.95 -5.86 -2.18
C MET A 101 -12.94 -4.96 -2.88
N CYS A 102 -11.83 -5.55 -3.31
CA CYS A 102 -10.79 -4.91 -4.09
C CYS A 102 -10.49 -5.72 -5.35
N ASN A 103 -10.32 -5.02 -6.47
CA ASN A 103 -9.83 -5.59 -7.72
C ASN A 103 -8.60 -4.83 -8.24
N ASP A 104 -7.57 -5.57 -8.65
CA ASP A 104 -6.33 -5.04 -9.23
C ASP A 104 -5.81 -5.99 -10.32
N GLY A 105 -4.97 -5.48 -11.22
CA GLY A 105 -4.44 -6.18 -12.37
C GLY A 105 -2.96 -6.56 -12.22
N TRP A 106 -2.64 -7.82 -12.53
CA TRP A 106 -1.27 -8.31 -12.68
C TRP A 106 -1.03 -8.87 -14.07
N ARG A 107 0.15 -8.61 -14.64
CA ARG A 107 0.57 -9.19 -15.92
C ARG A 107 1.79 -10.09 -15.75
N SER A 108 1.70 -11.31 -16.25
CA SER A 108 2.81 -12.26 -16.25
C SER A 108 3.81 -11.98 -17.37
N ASN A 109 5.03 -12.53 -17.25
CA ASN A 109 6.02 -12.48 -18.34
C ASN A 109 5.55 -13.25 -19.58
N ALA A 110 4.65 -14.22 -19.40
CA ALA A 110 3.97 -14.93 -20.47
C ALA A 110 2.81 -14.12 -21.10
N LYS A 111 2.69 -12.82 -20.78
CA LYS A 111 1.66 -11.88 -21.26
C LYS A 111 0.22 -12.23 -20.85
N ASP A 112 0.04 -13.10 -19.86
CA ASP A 112 -1.27 -13.31 -19.23
C ASP A 112 -1.63 -12.07 -18.41
N ALA A 113 -2.76 -11.45 -18.72
CA ALA A 113 -3.36 -10.41 -17.90
C ALA A 113 -4.35 -11.08 -16.94
N VAL A 114 -4.20 -10.82 -15.65
CA VAL A 114 -4.94 -11.45 -14.57
C VAL A 114 -5.48 -10.35 -13.66
N GLY A 115 -6.79 -10.36 -13.40
CA GLY A 115 -7.43 -9.56 -12.36
C GLY A 115 -7.51 -10.38 -11.08
N GLY A 116 -6.95 -9.86 -9.99
CA GLY A 116 -7.14 -10.43 -8.67
C GLY A 116 -8.42 -9.93 -8.03
N VAL A 117 -9.17 -10.81 -7.38
CA VAL A 117 -10.37 -10.45 -6.62
C VAL A 117 -10.12 -10.81 -5.17
N SER A 118 -10.07 -9.80 -4.31
CA SER A 118 -9.88 -9.97 -2.87
C SER A 118 -10.93 -9.22 -2.08
N VAL A 119 -11.20 -9.69 -0.87
CA VAL A 119 -12.02 -8.97 0.12
C VAL A 119 -11.21 -8.72 1.38
N THR A 120 -11.52 -7.64 2.08
CA THR A 120 -10.94 -7.35 3.38
C THR A 120 -12.02 -7.46 4.46
N HIS A 121 -11.71 -8.22 5.52
CA HIS A 121 -12.53 -8.35 6.72
C HIS A 121 -11.63 -8.23 7.96
N LYS A 122 -11.92 -7.28 8.86
CA LYS A 122 -11.12 -7.00 10.07
C LYS A 122 -9.61 -6.93 9.79
N PHE A 123 -9.23 -6.11 8.81
CA PHE A 123 -7.85 -5.93 8.35
C PHE A 123 -7.16 -7.15 7.72
N LYS A 124 -7.84 -8.31 7.62
CA LYS A 124 -7.34 -9.47 6.90
C LYS A 124 -7.79 -9.42 5.44
N THR A 125 -6.84 -9.32 4.50
CA THR A 125 -7.10 -9.44 3.06
C THR A 125 -7.16 -10.91 2.65
N ILE A 126 -8.24 -11.31 2.01
CA ILE A 126 -8.51 -12.68 1.57
C ILE A 126 -8.62 -12.69 0.05
N LEU A 127 -7.76 -13.47 -0.60
CA LEU A 127 -7.84 -13.69 -2.05
C LEU A 127 -8.97 -14.66 -2.36
N LEU A 128 -10.02 -14.21 -3.05
CA LEU A 128 -11.17 -15.05 -3.40
C LEU A 128 -10.96 -15.74 -4.74
N ASP A 129 -10.51 -15.00 -5.76
CA ASP A 129 -10.39 -15.52 -7.13
C ASP A 129 -9.34 -14.79 -7.98
N LEU A 130 -8.95 -15.42 -9.10
CA LEU A 130 -8.08 -14.90 -10.14
C LEU A 130 -8.75 -15.04 -11.52
N ILE A 131 -9.10 -13.91 -12.12
CA ILE A 131 -9.82 -13.85 -13.40
C ILE A 131 -8.83 -13.52 -14.51
N ARG A 132 -8.90 -14.22 -15.65
CA ARG A 132 -8.09 -13.86 -16.82
C ARG A 132 -8.73 -12.68 -17.55
N THR A 133 -8.00 -11.58 -17.71
CA THR A 133 -8.53 -10.31 -18.26
C THR A 133 -8.06 -10.01 -19.69
N ASN A 134 -7.30 -10.90 -20.33
CA ASN A 134 -6.73 -10.70 -21.66
C ASN A 134 -7.74 -10.29 -22.75
N ALA A 135 -8.96 -10.81 -22.70
CA ALA A 135 -10.00 -10.59 -23.72
C ALA A 135 -11.01 -9.52 -23.30
N LEU A 136 -10.84 -8.93 -22.11
CA LEU A 136 -11.82 -8.00 -21.53
C LEU A 136 -11.52 -6.58 -22.01
N SER A 137 -12.57 -5.89 -22.43
CA SER A 137 -12.48 -4.47 -22.79
C SER A 137 -12.30 -3.64 -21.51
N LYS A 138 -11.53 -2.55 -21.63
CA LYS A 138 -11.23 -1.59 -20.55
C LYS A 138 -12.14 -0.36 -20.58
N ASP A 139 -13.19 -0.36 -21.39
CA ASP A 139 -14.19 0.70 -21.34
C ASP A 139 -15.01 0.64 -20.05
N GLY A 140 -15.56 1.79 -19.62
CA GLY A 140 -16.24 1.91 -18.34
C GLY A 140 -17.48 1.01 -18.18
N GLU A 141 -18.22 0.70 -19.26
CA GLU A 141 -19.39 -0.18 -19.18
C GLU A 141 -18.99 -1.65 -19.01
N SER A 142 -17.96 -2.07 -19.75
CA SER A 142 -17.39 -3.42 -19.62
C SER A 142 -16.76 -3.62 -18.24
N MET A 143 -16.07 -2.60 -17.70
CA MET A 143 -15.51 -2.64 -16.35
C MET A 143 -16.61 -2.71 -15.28
N ALA A 144 -17.66 -1.90 -15.39
CA ALA A 144 -18.78 -1.93 -14.45
C ALA A 144 -19.49 -3.30 -14.40
N ARG A 145 -19.72 -3.92 -15.57
CA ARG A 145 -20.28 -5.28 -15.65
C ARG A 145 -19.39 -6.32 -15.01
N GLN A 146 -18.07 -6.22 -15.21
CA GLN A 146 -17.10 -7.12 -14.58
C GLN A 146 -17.12 -6.96 -13.06
N PHE A 147 -17.11 -5.74 -12.55
CA PHE A 147 -17.17 -5.48 -11.12
C PHE A 147 -18.46 -6.01 -10.49
N ALA A 148 -19.60 -5.78 -11.15
CA ALA A 148 -20.89 -6.32 -10.73
C ALA A 148 -20.87 -7.86 -10.65
N ALA A 149 -20.31 -8.53 -11.67
CA ALA A 149 -20.19 -10.00 -11.68
C ALA A 149 -19.27 -10.51 -10.56
N MET A 150 -18.12 -9.87 -10.32
CA MET A 150 -17.22 -10.23 -9.22
C MET A 150 -17.92 -10.16 -7.86
N ILE A 151 -18.74 -9.13 -7.64
CA ILE A 151 -19.53 -8.97 -6.43
C ILE A 151 -20.55 -10.10 -6.32
N ASP A 152 -21.34 -10.34 -7.38
CA ASP A 152 -22.39 -11.36 -7.36
C ASP A 152 -21.81 -12.76 -7.13
N ASP A 153 -20.70 -13.08 -7.78
CA ASP A 153 -20.00 -14.36 -7.63
C ASP A 153 -19.47 -14.53 -6.20
N ALA A 154 -18.90 -13.47 -5.61
CA ALA A 154 -18.40 -13.54 -4.24
C ALA A 154 -19.53 -13.73 -3.23
N GLU A 155 -20.64 -12.99 -3.38
CA GLU A 155 -21.77 -13.09 -2.48
C GLU A 155 -22.51 -14.43 -2.62
N ALA A 156 -22.65 -14.94 -3.84
CA ALA A 156 -23.26 -16.24 -4.10
C ALA A 156 -22.40 -17.40 -3.55
N LYS A 157 -21.07 -17.32 -3.72
CA LYS A 157 -20.16 -18.41 -3.30
C LYS A 157 -19.86 -18.38 -1.80
N TRP A 158 -19.65 -17.20 -1.23
CA TRP A 158 -19.15 -17.05 0.15
C TRP A 158 -20.21 -16.56 1.13
N SER A 159 -21.39 -16.17 0.65
CA SER A 159 -22.48 -15.62 1.49
C SER A 159 -22.04 -14.42 2.35
N CYS A 160 -21.06 -13.65 1.90
CA CYS A 160 -20.67 -12.37 2.50
C CYS A 160 -21.54 -11.23 1.95
N ASN A 161 -21.46 -10.06 2.58
CA ASN A 161 -22.13 -8.84 2.12
C ASN A 161 -21.08 -7.85 1.62
N VAL A 162 -21.00 -7.64 0.31
CA VAL A 162 -20.09 -6.63 -0.24
C VAL A 162 -20.74 -5.25 -0.05
N ILE A 163 -20.18 -4.48 0.87
CA ILE A 163 -20.65 -3.13 1.20
C ILE A 163 -19.85 -2.04 0.50
N GLY A 164 -18.67 -2.37 -0.01
CA GLY A 164 -17.84 -1.44 -0.75
C GLY A 164 -16.97 -2.10 -1.80
N PHE A 165 -16.50 -1.29 -2.74
CA PHE A 165 -15.68 -1.71 -3.86
C PHE A 165 -14.56 -0.71 -4.13
N LEU A 166 -13.35 -1.22 -4.32
CA LEU A 166 -12.13 -0.42 -4.46
C LEU A 166 -11.28 -0.89 -5.64
N THR A 167 -10.81 0.06 -6.45
CA THR A 167 -9.87 -0.20 -7.56
C THR A 167 -8.81 0.89 -7.68
N ASP A 168 -7.84 0.73 -8.58
CA ASP A 168 -6.91 1.79 -8.95
C ASP A 168 -7.65 2.95 -9.64
N ASN A 169 -6.97 4.09 -9.83
CA ASN A 169 -7.64 5.29 -10.34
C ASN A 169 -7.36 5.55 -11.82
N ASP A 170 -7.11 4.48 -12.60
CA ASP A 170 -7.04 4.61 -14.05
C ASP A 170 -8.41 5.04 -14.62
N ALA A 171 -8.41 5.64 -15.81
CA ALA A 171 -9.62 6.22 -16.41
C ALA A 171 -10.75 5.17 -16.60
N GLY A 172 -10.40 3.94 -16.97
CA GLY A 172 -11.36 2.84 -17.17
C GLY A 172 -11.95 2.34 -15.85
N SER A 173 -11.09 2.12 -14.85
CA SER A 173 -11.48 1.77 -13.48
C SER A 173 -12.35 2.84 -12.84
N LYS A 174 -12.01 4.13 -13.02
CA LYS A 174 -12.78 5.27 -12.49
C LYS A 174 -14.18 5.31 -13.08
N LYS A 175 -14.31 5.27 -14.42
CA LYS A 175 -15.61 5.24 -15.10
C LYS A 175 -16.41 3.98 -14.75
N GLY A 176 -15.75 2.83 -14.66
CA GLY A 176 -16.35 1.57 -14.23
C GLY A 176 -16.93 1.62 -12.82
N ARG A 177 -16.19 2.19 -11.85
CA ARG A 177 -16.72 2.41 -10.49
C ARG A 177 -17.90 3.37 -10.48
N LYS A 178 -17.85 4.48 -11.22
CA LYS A 178 -18.97 5.44 -11.29
C LYS A 178 -20.24 4.75 -11.81
N ASN A 179 -20.15 4.03 -12.92
CA ASN A 179 -21.25 3.26 -13.49
C ASN A 179 -21.76 2.18 -12.53
N LEU A 180 -20.86 1.51 -11.80
CA LEU A 180 -21.24 0.55 -10.75
C LEU A 180 -22.04 1.24 -9.63
N GLY A 181 -21.67 2.46 -9.23
CA GLY A 181 -22.37 3.23 -8.21
C GLY A 181 -23.79 3.64 -8.62
N LEU A 182 -23.99 3.97 -9.90
CA LEU A 182 -25.32 4.23 -10.45
C LEU A 182 -26.20 2.97 -10.42
N ALA A 183 -25.62 1.80 -10.76
CA ALA A 183 -26.34 0.53 -10.74
C ALA A 183 -26.56 -0.03 -9.32
N ARG A 184 -25.65 0.27 -8.39
CA ARG A 184 -25.61 -0.29 -7.03
C ARG A 184 -25.35 0.80 -6.00
N ALA A 185 -26.34 1.69 -5.82
CA ALA A 185 -26.22 2.89 -4.98
C ALA A 185 -25.86 2.62 -3.51
N TRP A 186 -26.08 1.40 -3.00
CA TRP A 186 -25.72 1.02 -1.63
C TRP A 186 -24.22 0.83 -1.41
N LEU A 187 -23.44 0.63 -2.47
CA LEU A 187 -22.00 0.40 -2.38
C LEU A 187 -21.26 1.68 -2.01
N LEU A 188 -20.29 1.54 -1.13
CA LEU A 188 -19.25 2.53 -0.88
C LEU A 188 -18.14 2.33 -1.90
N LEU A 189 -17.79 3.38 -2.64
CA LEU A 189 -16.85 3.28 -3.76
C LEU A 189 -15.61 4.10 -3.47
N PHE A 190 -14.45 3.50 -3.68
CA PHE A 190 -13.18 4.13 -3.33
C PHE A 190 -12.18 4.01 -4.48
N PRO A 191 -11.47 5.09 -4.81
CA PRO A 191 -10.15 4.91 -5.41
C PRO A 191 -9.18 4.34 -4.36
N CYS A 192 -8.15 3.62 -4.82
CA CYS A 192 -7.06 3.20 -3.97
C CYS A 192 -6.33 4.41 -3.36
N CYS A 193 -6.38 4.57 -2.03
CA CYS A 193 -5.72 5.67 -1.33
C CYS A 193 -4.19 5.63 -1.49
N SER A 194 -3.57 4.44 -1.58
CA SER A 194 -2.12 4.35 -1.85
C SER A 194 -1.77 4.98 -3.20
N HIS A 195 -2.60 4.74 -4.22
CA HIS A 195 -2.41 5.30 -5.55
C HIS A 195 -2.65 6.82 -5.56
N GLN A 196 -3.56 7.35 -4.71
CA GLN A 196 -3.70 8.81 -4.55
C GLN A 196 -2.39 9.47 -4.10
N GLY A 197 -1.62 8.83 -3.19
CA GLY A 197 -0.29 9.31 -2.81
C GLY A 197 0.69 9.41 -3.98
N GLN A 198 0.65 8.44 -4.91
CA GLN A 198 1.42 8.49 -6.15
C GLN A 198 1.05 9.68 -7.01
N LEU A 199 -0.25 9.85 -7.24
CA LEU A 199 -0.76 10.90 -8.12
C LEU A 199 -0.37 12.27 -7.57
N ILE A 200 -0.39 12.45 -6.24
CA ILE A 200 0.05 13.70 -5.61
C ILE A 200 1.57 13.93 -5.82
N LEU A 201 2.41 12.90 -5.77
CA LEU A 201 3.84 13.03 -6.11
C LEU A 201 4.03 13.46 -7.57
N ALA A 202 3.29 12.84 -8.50
CA ALA A 202 3.34 13.20 -9.92
C ALA A 202 2.86 14.64 -10.15
N GLU A 203 1.80 15.05 -9.45
CA GLU A 203 1.28 16.41 -9.45
C GLU A 203 2.30 17.41 -8.89
N TYR A 204 2.97 17.09 -7.79
CA TYR A 204 4.03 17.93 -7.23
C TYR A 204 5.15 18.20 -8.24
N LEU A 205 5.66 17.15 -8.89
CA LEU A 205 6.71 17.28 -9.90
C LEU A 205 6.21 18.05 -11.15
N ARG A 206 4.93 17.93 -11.50
CA ARG A 206 4.31 18.73 -12.58
C ARG A 206 4.21 20.21 -12.19
N GLU A 207 3.79 20.51 -10.97
CA GLU A 207 3.57 21.87 -10.47
C GLU A 207 4.86 22.57 -10.03
N ASN A 208 5.94 21.80 -9.80
CA ASN A 208 7.27 22.28 -9.43
C ASN A 208 8.34 21.82 -10.45
N PRO A 209 8.53 22.57 -11.56
CA PRO A 209 9.53 22.24 -12.57
C PRO A 209 10.96 22.18 -12.04
N LYS A 210 11.29 22.99 -11.01
CA LYS A 210 12.62 22.94 -10.36
C LYS A 210 12.83 21.59 -9.68
N ALA A 211 11.85 21.12 -8.90
CA ALA A 211 11.92 19.80 -8.27
C ALA A 211 12.01 18.67 -9.30
N ALA A 212 11.24 18.74 -10.40
CA ALA A 212 11.34 17.76 -11.48
C ALA A 212 12.73 17.71 -12.11
N GLN A 213 13.35 18.87 -12.31
CA GLN A 213 14.72 18.98 -12.81
C GLN A 213 15.72 18.39 -11.82
N ILE A 214 15.67 18.77 -10.55
CA ILE A 214 16.57 18.25 -9.50
C ILE A 214 16.49 16.73 -9.43
N MET A 215 15.28 16.16 -9.44
CA MET A 215 15.08 14.71 -9.43
C MET A 215 15.61 14.04 -10.70
N GLU A 216 15.42 14.66 -11.86
CA GLU A 216 15.96 14.15 -13.13
C GLU A 216 17.49 14.08 -13.11
N GLU A 217 18.14 15.12 -12.61
CA GLU A 217 19.60 15.20 -12.55
C GLU A 217 20.18 14.29 -11.45
N LEU A 218 19.50 14.17 -10.30
CA LEU A 218 19.82 13.20 -9.26
C LEU A 218 19.84 11.77 -9.84
N ILE A 219 18.79 11.38 -10.55
CA ILE A 219 18.68 10.07 -11.19
C ILE A 219 19.83 9.84 -12.17
N GLU A 220 20.20 10.86 -12.96
CA GLU A 220 21.30 10.77 -13.90
C GLU A 220 22.64 10.51 -13.19
N ILE A 221 22.96 11.29 -12.16
CA ILE A 221 24.22 11.14 -11.42
C ILE A 221 24.29 9.79 -10.72
N VAL A 222 23.23 9.41 -10.00
CA VAL A 222 23.18 8.12 -9.30
C VAL A 222 23.35 6.98 -10.31
N ASN A 223 22.73 7.07 -11.49
CA ASN A 223 22.91 6.07 -12.53
C ASN A 223 24.35 6.07 -13.09
N TRP A 224 24.96 7.24 -13.27
CA TRP A 224 26.36 7.36 -13.69
C TRP A 224 27.30 6.68 -12.70
N LEU A 225 27.14 6.94 -11.40
CA LEU A 225 27.92 6.31 -10.34
C LEU A 225 27.70 4.79 -10.32
N ASN A 226 26.46 4.33 -10.45
CA ASN A 226 26.17 2.89 -10.48
C ASN A 226 26.63 2.17 -11.76
N SER A 227 26.88 2.89 -12.85
CA SER A 227 27.28 2.31 -14.15
C SER A 227 28.78 2.38 -14.43
N LYS A 228 29.55 3.12 -13.61
CA LYS A 228 30.97 3.41 -13.85
C LYS A 228 31.80 3.00 -12.64
N ASP A 229 32.09 1.71 -12.53
CA ASP A 229 32.75 1.11 -11.36
C ASP A 229 34.03 1.84 -10.91
N LYS A 230 34.91 2.21 -11.85
CA LYS A 230 36.14 2.94 -11.52
C LYS A 230 35.89 4.34 -10.97
N VAL A 231 34.85 5.02 -11.46
CA VAL A 231 34.44 6.33 -10.94
C VAL A 231 33.83 6.14 -9.56
N ARG A 232 32.93 5.16 -9.41
CA ARG A 232 32.28 4.81 -8.15
C ARG A 232 33.29 4.54 -7.05
N GLU A 233 34.32 3.74 -7.33
CA GLU A 233 35.38 3.41 -6.37
C GLU A 233 36.06 4.66 -5.79
N ILE A 234 36.28 5.70 -6.61
CA ILE A 234 36.88 6.97 -6.14
C ILE A 234 35.97 7.64 -5.10
N PHE A 235 34.66 7.64 -5.34
CA PHE A 235 33.68 8.19 -4.42
C PHE A 235 33.53 7.32 -3.18
N ASP A 236 33.43 6.00 -3.33
CA ASP A 236 33.30 5.02 -2.23
C ASP A 236 34.52 5.07 -1.30
N GLN A 237 35.73 5.16 -1.84
CA GLN A 237 36.94 5.36 -1.04
C GLN A 237 36.90 6.69 -0.27
N THR A 238 36.35 7.75 -0.88
CA THR A 238 36.20 9.06 -0.22
C THR A 238 35.13 9.02 0.87
N GLN A 239 34.03 8.29 0.67
CA GLN A 239 33.05 7.99 1.72
C GLN A 239 33.71 7.26 2.89
N MET A 240 34.46 6.20 2.62
CA MET A 240 35.16 5.44 3.64
C MET A 240 36.13 6.30 4.45
N THR A 241 36.90 7.16 3.78
CA THR A 241 37.86 8.06 4.45
C THR A 241 37.18 9.11 5.35
N LEU A 242 36.06 9.68 4.93
CA LEU A 242 35.42 10.80 5.65
C LEU A 242 34.33 10.37 6.62
N ALA A 243 33.62 9.29 6.33
CA ALA A 243 32.45 8.83 7.08
C ALA A 243 32.65 7.44 7.72
N GLY A 244 33.77 6.75 7.45
CA GLY A 244 34.07 5.42 8.01
C GLY A 244 33.18 4.29 7.51
N LYS A 245 32.30 4.57 6.55
CA LYS A 245 31.38 3.61 5.93
C LYS A 245 31.06 4.01 4.50
N ILE A 246 30.71 3.03 3.68
CA ILE A 246 30.28 3.22 2.29
C ILE A 246 28.77 3.01 2.25
N LEU A 247 28.03 4.03 1.80
CA LEU A 247 26.58 3.95 1.63
C LEU A 247 26.25 3.74 0.14
N ALA A 248 25.23 2.94 -0.12
CA ALA A 248 24.80 2.64 -1.48
C ALA A 248 24.15 3.86 -2.17
N TYR A 249 24.34 3.97 -3.49
CA TYR A 249 23.67 4.95 -4.35
C TYR A 249 22.32 4.41 -4.80
N ILE A 250 21.24 4.96 -4.24
CA ILE A 250 19.88 4.43 -4.44
C ILE A 250 19.22 5.09 -5.64
N LEU A 251 18.82 4.29 -6.62
CA LEU A 251 17.98 4.76 -7.73
C LEU A 251 16.50 4.68 -7.36
N PRO A 252 15.69 5.71 -7.70
CA PRO A 252 14.25 5.64 -7.58
C PRO A 252 13.65 4.50 -8.41
N ASN A 253 12.68 3.83 -7.82
CA ASN A 253 11.88 2.78 -8.43
C ASN A 253 10.48 3.31 -8.69
N LEU A 254 10.06 3.27 -9.96
CA LEU A 254 8.77 3.78 -10.42
C LEU A 254 7.57 3.01 -9.89
N THR A 255 7.78 1.78 -9.44
CA THR A 255 6.72 1.00 -8.82
C THR A 255 6.70 1.21 -7.31
N ARG A 256 7.75 1.76 -6.69
CA ARG A 256 7.87 1.99 -5.23
C ARG A 256 8.15 3.46 -4.96
N TRP A 257 7.11 4.29 -5.02
CA TRP A 257 7.26 5.75 -5.16
C TRP A 257 7.99 6.46 -4.02
N THR A 258 7.96 5.90 -2.81
CA THR A 258 8.72 6.45 -1.66
C THR A 258 10.24 6.36 -1.84
N THR A 259 10.72 5.55 -2.79
CA THR A 259 12.14 5.48 -3.13
C THR A 259 12.71 6.76 -3.75
N HIS A 260 11.87 7.67 -4.26
CA HIS A 260 12.33 8.99 -4.73
C HIS A 260 12.86 9.82 -3.56
N LEU A 261 12.13 9.83 -2.44
CA LEU A 261 12.59 10.45 -1.21
C LEU A 261 13.84 9.75 -0.67
N ILE A 262 13.85 8.41 -0.63
CA ILE A 262 15.00 7.66 -0.11
C ILE A 262 16.26 7.97 -0.95
N ALA A 263 16.14 8.06 -2.27
CA ALA A 263 17.23 8.46 -3.15
C ALA A 263 17.72 9.89 -2.83
N ALA A 264 16.79 10.84 -2.66
CA ALA A 264 17.13 12.22 -2.32
C ALA A 264 17.83 12.34 -0.95
N LEU A 265 17.27 11.73 0.10
CA LEU A 265 17.86 11.69 1.45
C LEU A 265 19.22 11.01 1.45
N ARG A 266 19.35 9.87 0.76
CA ARG A 266 20.62 9.16 0.65
C ARG A 266 21.66 10.03 -0.03
N PHE A 267 21.31 10.67 -1.13
CA PHE A 267 22.25 11.49 -1.87
C PHE A 267 22.66 12.74 -1.07
N ASP A 268 21.71 13.38 -0.39
CA ASP A 268 21.98 14.52 0.50
C ASP A 268 22.91 14.14 1.67
N SER A 269 22.74 12.96 2.27
CA SER A 269 23.66 12.45 3.30
C SER A 269 25.10 12.24 2.78
N LEU A 270 25.27 12.15 1.46
CA LEU A 270 26.54 12.00 0.77
C LEU A 270 27.10 13.33 0.22
N LYS A 271 26.46 14.47 0.50
CA LYS A 271 26.90 15.82 0.07
C LYS A 271 28.38 16.06 0.36
N ASN A 272 28.81 15.86 1.60
CA ASN A 272 30.19 16.11 2.01
C ASN A 272 31.22 15.22 1.28
N PRO A 273 31.11 13.87 1.29
CA PRO A 273 32.09 13.03 0.61
C PRO A 273 32.07 13.18 -0.92
N ILE A 274 30.91 13.36 -1.54
CA ILE A 274 30.80 13.57 -2.99
C ILE A 274 31.51 14.86 -3.41
N ARG A 275 31.23 15.97 -2.71
CA ARG A 275 31.86 17.25 -3.01
C ARG A 275 33.36 17.22 -2.76
N HIS A 276 33.80 16.58 -1.68
CA HIS A 276 35.23 16.41 -1.42
C HIS A 276 35.94 15.65 -2.54
N ALA A 277 35.33 14.57 -3.07
CA ALA A 277 35.87 13.83 -4.20
C ALA A 277 35.95 14.70 -5.46
N VAL A 278 34.90 15.46 -5.78
CA VAL A 278 34.87 16.35 -6.95
C VAL A 278 35.91 17.47 -6.86
N LEU A 279 36.10 18.08 -5.68
CA LEU A 279 37.04 19.18 -5.49
C LEU A 279 38.50 18.71 -5.50
N ASN A 280 38.80 17.55 -4.93
CA ASN A 280 40.19 17.10 -4.73
C ASN A 280 40.67 16.06 -5.75
N LYS A 281 39.76 15.32 -6.39
CA LYS A 281 40.06 14.20 -7.28
C LYS A 281 39.45 14.37 -8.67
N ARG A 282 39.19 15.60 -9.10
CA ARG A 282 38.51 15.89 -10.39
C ARG A 282 39.18 15.24 -11.59
N ASP A 283 40.50 15.37 -11.69
CA ASP A 283 41.26 14.81 -12.82
C ASP A 283 41.27 13.27 -12.79
N GLU A 284 41.33 12.67 -11.60
CA GLU A 284 41.21 11.21 -11.42
C GLU A 284 39.82 10.70 -11.84
N ILE A 285 38.76 11.42 -11.47
CA ILE A 285 37.38 11.09 -11.86
C ILE A 285 37.23 11.13 -13.38
N ILE A 286 37.74 12.19 -14.03
CA ILE A 286 37.70 12.32 -15.49
C ILE A 286 38.51 11.21 -16.17
N ALA A 287 39.71 10.92 -15.66
CA ALA A 287 40.55 9.85 -16.19
C ALA A 287 39.88 8.47 -16.02
N ALA A 288 39.28 8.20 -14.87
CA ALA A 288 38.55 6.96 -14.58
C ALA A 288 37.31 6.80 -15.48
N HIS A 289 36.61 7.89 -15.78
CA HIS A 289 35.44 7.87 -16.67
C HIS A 289 35.82 7.57 -18.13
N ILE A 290 36.89 8.18 -18.64
CA ILE A 290 37.39 7.95 -20.00
C ILE A 290 37.97 6.53 -20.14
N GLY A 291 38.68 6.06 -19.11
CA GLY A 291 39.31 4.74 -19.09
C GLY A 291 40.28 4.55 -20.26
N ALA A 292 40.24 3.37 -20.87
CA ALA A 292 41.12 2.96 -21.98
C ALA A 292 40.51 3.25 -23.37
N GLU A 293 39.50 4.12 -23.48
CA GLU A 293 38.89 4.46 -24.77
C GLU A 293 39.94 5.05 -25.73
N SER A 294 40.00 4.51 -26.94
CA SER A 294 41.03 4.84 -27.94
C SER A 294 40.50 5.79 -29.01
N ASN A 295 39.19 5.82 -29.23
CA ASN A 295 38.56 6.69 -30.22
C ASN A 295 38.54 8.15 -29.72
N GLN A 296 39.27 9.03 -30.40
CA GLN A 296 39.45 10.43 -30.01
C GLN A 296 38.13 11.20 -29.85
N ARG A 297 37.14 10.96 -30.72
CA ARG A 297 35.83 11.62 -30.63
C ARG A 297 35.06 11.16 -29.39
N LYS A 298 35.00 9.85 -29.14
CA LYS A 298 34.32 9.29 -27.96
C LYS A 298 35.00 9.71 -26.66
N ARG A 299 36.34 9.80 -26.65
CA ARG A 299 37.09 10.33 -25.50
C ARG A 299 36.70 11.76 -25.18
N ALA A 300 36.57 12.62 -26.19
CA ALA A 300 36.14 14.00 -26.00
C ALA A 300 34.70 14.06 -25.45
N GLU A 301 33.78 13.29 -26.03
CA GLU A 301 32.39 13.21 -25.57
C GLU A 301 32.29 12.72 -24.11
N MET A 302 33.03 11.66 -23.74
CA MET A 302 33.11 11.16 -22.36
C MET A 302 33.71 12.19 -21.40
N ARG A 303 34.74 12.92 -21.84
CA ARG A 303 35.36 13.97 -21.03
C ARG A 303 34.36 15.09 -20.73
N GLU A 304 33.61 15.54 -21.72
CA GLU A 304 32.56 16.55 -21.55
C GLU A 304 31.47 16.08 -20.58
N VAL A 305 31.03 14.81 -20.67
CA VAL A 305 30.04 14.24 -19.74
C VAL A 305 30.56 14.23 -18.31
N ALA A 306 31.79 13.73 -18.08
CA ALA A 306 32.39 13.72 -16.74
C ALA A 306 32.58 15.13 -16.18
N LEU A 307 33.00 16.08 -17.03
CA LEU A 307 33.13 17.49 -16.65
C LEU A 307 31.80 18.10 -16.26
N ALA A 308 30.72 17.81 -17.00
CA ALA A 308 29.38 18.27 -16.71
C ALA A 308 28.86 17.73 -15.36
N HIS A 309 29.06 16.43 -15.09
CA HIS A 309 28.67 15.82 -13.81
C HIS A 309 29.47 16.40 -12.63
N CYS A 310 30.78 16.59 -12.78
CA CYS A 310 31.58 17.27 -11.75
C CYS A 310 31.14 18.72 -11.53
N ALA A 311 30.91 19.48 -12.61
CA ALA A 311 30.49 20.88 -12.53
C ALA A 311 29.11 21.05 -11.90
N MET A 312 28.24 20.05 -12.01
CA MET A 312 26.94 20.03 -11.37
C MET A 312 27.04 19.76 -9.85
N LEU A 313 27.92 18.84 -9.46
CA LEU A 313 28.09 18.42 -8.06
C LEU A 313 28.91 19.38 -7.19
N GLU A 314 29.73 20.21 -7.82
CA GLU A 314 30.66 21.13 -7.15
C GLU A 314 29.95 22.28 -6.39
N PRO A 315 29.01 23.04 -6.98
CA PRO A 315 28.37 24.20 -6.35
C PRO A 315 27.38 23.79 -5.25
N ASN A 316 27.28 24.59 -4.18
CA ASN A 316 26.25 24.41 -3.15
C ASN A 316 24.83 24.60 -3.69
N ALA A 317 24.64 25.46 -4.69
CA ALA A 317 23.32 25.84 -5.18
C ALA A 317 22.44 24.64 -5.55
N TRP A 318 23.00 23.62 -6.21
CA TRP A 318 22.23 22.42 -6.56
C TRP A 318 21.82 21.62 -5.32
N TRP A 319 22.74 21.45 -4.36
CA TRP A 319 22.47 20.77 -3.10
C TRP A 319 21.44 21.51 -2.25
N ASP A 320 21.51 22.83 -2.23
CA ASP A 320 20.56 23.67 -1.49
C ASP A 320 19.15 23.56 -2.10
N GLU A 321 19.03 23.37 -3.41
CA GLU A 321 17.74 23.05 -4.05
C GLU A 321 17.26 21.62 -3.74
N LEU A 322 18.16 20.63 -3.69
CA LEU A 322 17.83 19.27 -3.23
C LEU A 322 17.29 19.29 -1.79
N GLU A 323 17.98 19.99 -0.89
CA GLU A 323 17.59 20.16 0.52
C GLU A 323 16.23 20.85 0.66
N LYS A 324 15.90 21.80 -0.22
CA LYS A 324 14.58 22.48 -0.24
C LYS A 324 13.42 21.57 -0.65
N ILE A 325 13.64 20.62 -1.57
CA ILE A 325 12.55 19.75 -2.05
C ILE A 325 12.32 18.54 -1.16
N ILE A 326 13.32 18.12 -0.37
CA ILE A 326 13.22 16.96 0.53
C ILE A 326 12.01 17.09 1.47
N PRO A 327 11.78 18.19 2.20
CA PRO A 327 10.62 18.32 3.09
C PRO A 327 9.28 18.09 2.38
N ASP A 328 9.12 18.56 1.15
CA ASP A 328 7.89 18.35 0.37
C ASP A 328 7.71 16.88 0.01
N LEU A 329 8.78 16.23 -0.47
CA LEU A 329 8.80 14.80 -0.76
C LEU A 329 8.50 13.97 0.48
N GLU A 330 8.97 14.40 1.65
CA GLU A 330 8.71 13.73 2.91
C GLU A 330 7.24 13.73 3.30
N HIS A 331 6.58 14.88 3.22
CA HIS A 331 5.15 14.99 3.52
C HIS A 331 4.30 14.12 2.59
N ILE A 332 4.65 14.07 1.29
CA ILE A 332 3.98 13.23 0.30
C ILE A 332 4.24 11.74 0.57
N CYS A 333 5.49 11.37 0.86
CA CYS A 333 5.85 9.98 1.15
C CYS A 333 5.26 9.49 2.47
N TYR A 334 5.10 10.37 3.45
CA TYR A 334 4.48 10.04 4.73
C TYR A 334 3.00 9.71 4.57
N LEU A 335 2.25 10.53 3.83
CA LEU A 335 0.88 10.19 3.42
C LEU A 335 0.84 8.85 2.68
N THR A 336 1.76 8.65 1.74
CA THR A 336 1.81 7.42 0.92
C THR A 336 2.10 6.18 1.76
N ASN A 337 3.00 6.27 2.74
CA ASN A 337 3.31 5.18 3.67
C ASN A 337 2.09 4.80 4.51
N ILE A 338 1.40 5.78 5.09
CA ILE A 338 0.14 5.55 5.83
C ILE A 338 -0.88 4.90 4.91
N ALA A 339 -1.04 5.43 3.70
CA ALA A 339 -1.99 4.93 2.71
C ALA A 339 -1.69 3.51 2.22
N GLN A 340 -0.46 2.99 2.39
CA GLN A 340 -0.05 1.63 2.01
C GLN A 340 -0.20 0.60 3.14
N SER A 341 -0.54 1.04 4.35
CA SER A 341 -0.73 0.13 5.49
C SER A 341 -1.94 -0.80 5.29
N ASP A 342 -1.82 -2.05 5.71
CA ASP A 342 -2.92 -3.02 5.71
C ASP A 342 -4.07 -2.66 6.64
N HIS A 343 -3.79 -1.73 7.55
CA HIS A 343 -4.73 -1.26 8.55
C HIS A 343 -5.21 0.16 8.26
N VAL A 344 -4.91 0.73 7.08
CA VAL A 344 -5.28 2.12 6.80
C VAL A 344 -6.79 2.31 6.80
N ARG A 345 -7.27 2.97 7.83
CA ARG A 345 -8.67 3.33 7.98
C ARG A 345 -8.99 4.67 7.31
N PRO A 346 -10.27 4.94 6.98
CA PRO A 346 -10.66 6.22 6.38
C PRO A 346 -10.28 7.44 7.25
N ASP A 347 -10.38 7.35 8.59
CA ASP A 347 -10.02 8.44 9.49
C ASP A 347 -8.52 8.77 9.45
N GLN A 348 -7.66 7.74 9.43
CA GLN A 348 -6.21 7.91 9.35
C GLN A 348 -5.78 8.53 8.02
N PHE A 349 -6.36 8.07 6.90
CA PHE A 349 -6.06 8.65 5.60
C PHE A 349 -6.51 10.10 5.50
N LEU A 350 -7.70 10.44 6.01
CA LEU A 350 -8.20 11.83 6.02
C LEU A 350 -7.27 12.74 6.83
N LEU A 351 -6.80 12.30 8.01
CA LEU A 351 -5.86 13.06 8.82
C LEU A 351 -4.51 13.27 8.11
N ALA A 352 -3.99 12.22 7.46
CA ALA A 352 -2.75 12.32 6.69
C ALA A 352 -2.90 13.26 5.48
N LEU A 353 -4.04 13.21 4.78
CA LEU A 353 -4.35 14.10 3.66
C LEU A 353 -4.51 15.55 4.11
N ALA A 354 -5.17 15.77 5.26
CA ALA A 354 -5.29 17.08 5.89
C ALA A 354 -3.93 17.64 6.33
N GLY A 355 -3.05 16.80 6.90
CA GLY A 355 -1.67 17.20 7.24
C GLY A 355 -0.90 17.67 6.01
N LEU A 356 -1.00 16.93 4.89
CA LEU A 356 -0.37 17.31 3.63
C LEU A 356 -0.96 18.62 3.06
N PHE A 357 -2.28 18.78 3.15
CA PHE A 357 -2.95 20.01 2.77
C PHE A 357 -2.44 21.21 3.58
N LEU A 358 -2.32 21.07 4.90
CA LEU A 358 -1.85 22.14 5.79
C LEU A 358 -0.38 22.49 5.54
N HIS A 359 0.48 21.53 5.20
CA HIS A 359 1.87 21.78 4.79
C HIS A 359 1.94 22.75 3.61
N PHE A 360 1.23 22.45 2.52
CA PHE A 360 1.22 23.31 1.33
C PHE A 360 0.42 24.59 1.53
N ALA A 361 -0.63 24.59 2.35
CA ALA A 361 -1.37 25.80 2.69
C ALA A 361 -0.46 26.79 3.45
N GLY A 362 0.46 26.29 4.30
CA GLY A 362 1.45 27.09 5.00
C GLY A 362 2.41 27.86 4.08
N PHE A 363 2.51 27.49 2.80
CA PHE A 363 3.33 28.22 1.83
C PHE A 363 2.78 29.63 1.58
N SER A 364 1.51 29.89 1.87
CA SER A 364 0.93 31.24 1.78
C SER A 364 1.67 32.25 2.65
N ALA A 365 2.31 31.80 3.74
CA ALA A 365 3.09 32.62 4.65
C ALA A 365 4.56 32.81 4.21
N ARG A 366 5.01 32.15 3.13
CA ARG A 366 6.39 32.28 2.62
C ARG A 366 6.60 33.59 1.88
N VAL A 367 7.84 34.08 1.93
CA VAL A 367 8.24 35.39 1.36
C VAL A 367 8.23 35.37 -0.17
N LEU A 368 8.63 34.26 -0.79
CA LEU A 368 8.73 34.14 -2.25
C LEU A 368 7.35 33.95 -2.89
N ALA A 369 7.08 34.70 -3.96
CA ALA A 369 5.81 34.61 -4.70
C ALA A 369 5.65 33.26 -5.41
N GLU A 370 6.76 32.68 -5.90
CA GLU A 370 6.78 31.36 -6.52
C GLU A 370 6.35 30.25 -5.55
N ASP A 371 6.80 30.32 -4.29
CA ASP A 371 6.39 29.38 -3.23
C ASP A 371 4.90 29.48 -2.93
N ARG A 372 4.38 30.71 -2.78
CA ARG A 372 2.94 30.93 -2.55
C ARG A 372 2.11 30.37 -3.69
N ALA A 373 2.55 30.58 -4.93
CA ALA A 373 1.87 30.06 -6.11
C ALA A 373 1.91 28.52 -6.15
N LEU A 374 3.04 27.90 -5.82
CA LEU A 374 3.16 26.44 -5.71
C LEU A 374 2.22 25.88 -4.65
N GLY A 375 2.20 26.48 -3.45
CA GLY A 375 1.30 26.09 -2.36
C GLY A 375 -0.17 26.10 -2.78
N ASN A 376 -0.62 27.18 -3.43
CA ASN A 376 -2.00 27.28 -3.93
C ASN A 376 -2.33 26.19 -4.97
N ARG A 377 -1.41 25.91 -5.91
CA ARG A 377 -1.61 24.86 -6.92
C ARG A 377 -1.66 23.48 -6.26
N MET A 378 -0.76 23.20 -5.33
CA MET A 378 -0.75 21.92 -4.60
C MET A 378 -2.00 21.74 -3.73
N CYS A 379 -2.46 22.77 -3.04
CA CYS A 379 -3.73 22.74 -2.31
C CYS A 379 -4.90 22.40 -3.24
N ALA A 380 -4.97 23.01 -4.43
CA ALA A 380 -6.01 22.69 -5.41
C ALA A 380 -5.94 21.23 -5.92
N ARG A 381 -4.72 20.69 -6.10
CA ARG A 381 -4.53 19.27 -6.46
C ARG A 381 -5.00 18.34 -5.34
N ILE A 382 -4.62 18.61 -4.10
CA ILE A 382 -5.05 17.80 -2.94
C ILE A 382 -6.57 17.87 -2.73
N GLU A 383 -7.18 19.04 -2.88
CA GLU A 383 -8.64 19.20 -2.83
C GLU A 383 -9.35 18.40 -3.92
N LYS A 384 -8.80 18.37 -5.14
CA LYS A 384 -9.32 17.53 -6.22
C LYS A 384 -9.33 16.05 -5.80
N ARG A 385 -8.24 15.56 -5.21
CA ARG A 385 -8.12 14.17 -4.72
C ARG A 385 -9.14 13.89 -3.61
N PHE A 386 -9.39 14.86 -2.73
CA PHE A 386 -10.42 14.73 -1.69
C PHE A 386 -11.85 14.73 -2.26
N LYS A 387 -12.12 15.46 -3.35
CA LYS A 387 -13.41 15.44 -4.06
C LYS A 387 -13.73 14.05 -4.64
N GLU A 388 -12.71 13.28 -5.04
CA GLU A 388 -12.89 11.91 -5.58
C GLU A 388 -13.23 10.87 -4.50
N LEU A 389 -13.04 11.18 -3.22
CA LEU A 389 -13.37 10.28 -2.12
C LEU A 389 -14.85 10.35 -1.77
N ASP A 390 -15.39 9.26 -1.25
CA ASP A 390 -16.71 9.24 -0.61
C ASP A 390 -16.66 9.98 0.75
N GLN A 391 -16.62 11.32 0.70
CA GLN A 391 -16.32 12.18 1.86
C GLN A 391 -17.14 11.86 3.12
N PRO A 392 -18.45 11.54 3.04
CA PRO A 392 -19.21 11.12 4.22
C PRO A 392 -18.56 9.97 4.99
N VAL A 393 -17.99 8.97 4.31
CA VAL A 393 -17.29 7.84 4.95
C VAL A 393 -16.08 8.33 5.74
N PHE A 394 -15.22 9.13 5.11
CA PHE A 394 -13.97 9.60 5.73
C PHE A 394 -14.23 10.57 6.89
N VAL A 395 -15.15 11.52 6.71
CA VAL A 395 -15.50 12.51 7.73
C VAL A 395 -16.20 11.83 8.92
N LEU A 396 -17.18 10.96 8.67
CA LEU A 396 -17.87 10.26 9.76
C LEU A 396 -16.96 9.26 10.47
N ALA A 397 -16.08 8.55 9.78
CA ALA A 397 -15.08 7.71 10.42
C ALA A 397 -14.18 8.52 11.38
N LEU A 398 -13.77 9.73 10.98
CA LEU A 398 -12.98 10.62 11.84
C LEU A 398 -13.79 11.13 13.04
N VAL A 399 -15.05 11.50 12.85
CA VAL A 399 -15.94 11.91 13.96
C VAL A 399 -16.17 10.75 14.93
N LEU A 400 -16.34 9.53 14.43
CA LEU A 400 -16.54 8.31 15.21
C LEU A 400 -15.24 7.79 15.84
N ASN A 401 -14.10 8.40 15.56
CA ASN A 401 -12.88 8.13 16.31
C ASN A 401 -12.97 8.83 17.69
N PRO A 402 -13.02 8.09 18.82
CA PRO A 402 -13.26 8.63 20.16
C PRO A 402 -12.13 9.53 20.67
N PHE A 403 -10.94 9.46 20.07
CA PHE A 403 -9.79 10.31 20.40
C PHE A 403 -9.81 11.64 19.65
N GLN A 404 -10.44 11.67 18.47
CA GLN A 404 -10.42 12.83 17.58
C GLN A 404 -11.73 13.62 17.69
N LYS A 405 -12.88 12.93 17.61
CA LYS A 405 -14.22 13.52 17.62
C LYS A 405 -14.29 14.76 16.72
N LEU A 406 -14.79 15.88 17.26
CA LEU A 406 -14.89 17.16 16.55
C LEU A 406 -13.66 18.04 16.73
N SER A 407 -12.68 17.65 17.56
CA SER A 407 -11.53 18.50 17.92
C SER A 407 -10.60 18.81 16.75
N ARG A 408 -10.69 18.02 15.68
CA ARG A 408 -9.81 18.10 14.52
C ARG A 408 -10.34 18.96 13.38
N PHE A 409 -11.57 19.43 13.48
CA PHE A 409 -12.12 20.34 12.49
C PHE A 409 -11.86 21.79 12.88
N GLY A 410 -11.68 22.64 11.88
CA GLY A 410 -11.56 24.08 12.07
C GLY A 410 -12.92 24.73 12.26
N ASP A 411 -12.95 25.94 12.81
CA ASP A 411 -14.16 26.75 12.97
C ASP A 411 -14.89 27.02 11.63
N MET A 412 -14.15 27.08 10.52
CA MET A 412 -14.72 27.23 9.17
C MET A 412 -15.56 26.04 8.71
N ALA A 413 -15.44 24.88 9.36
CA ALA A 413 -16.24 23.71 9.03
C ALA A 413 -17.72 23.91 9.40
N ASN A 414 -17.99 24.86 10.31
CA ASN A 414 -19.32 25.20 10.84
C ASN A 414 -20.12 23.93 11.19
N ILE A 415 -19.47 23.02 11.92
CA ILE A 415 -20.02 21.71 12.24
C ILE A 415 -21.17 21.88 13.21
N ASP A 416 -22.34 21.43 12.78
CA ASP A 416 -23.53 21.32 13.60
C ASP A 416 -23.86 19.84 13.87
N GLN A 417 -24.27 19.53 15.11
CA GLN A 417 -24.53 18.15 15.54
C GLN A 417 -25.72 17.52 14.80
N PHE A 418 -26.73 18.32 14.42
CA PHE A 418 -27.88 17.83 13.66
C PHE A 418 -27.52 17.61 12.19
N VAL A 419 -26.65 18.46 11.64
CA VAL A 419 -26.07 18.24 10.31
C VAL A 419 -25.30 16.93 10.26
N LEU A 420 -24.37 16.70 11.21
CA LEU A 420 -23.64 15.43 11.28
C LEU A 420 -24.57 14.23 11.48
N SER A 421 -25.60 14.35 12.32
CA SER A 421 -26.57 13.26 12.49
C SER A 421 -27.34 12.99 11.19
N THR A 422 -27.63 14.02 10.39
CA THR A 422 -28.31 13.87 9.10
C THR A 422 -27.41 13.16 8.09
N GLU A 423 -26.13 13.50 8.04
CA GLU A 423 -25.13 12.82 7.19
C GLU A 423 -24.95 11.35 7.62
N LEU A 424 -24.85 11.08 8.93
CA LEU A 424 -24.77 9.72 9.45
C LEU A 424 -25.98 8.87 9.03
N ILE A 425 -27.20 9.39 9.21
CA ILE A 425 -28.42 8.69 8.81
C ILE A 425 -28.48 8.51 7.30
N SER A 426 -28.00 9.47 6.52
CA SER A 426 -27.98 9.38 5.05
C SER A 426 -27.01 8.29 4.58
N LEU A 427 -25.81 8.21 5.16
CA LEU A 427 -24.85 7.16 4.87
C LEU A 427 -25.37 5.79 5.32
N TYR A 428 -25.96 5.70 6.51
CA TYR A 428 -26.57 4.47 7.01
C TYR A 428 -27.68 3.97 6.08
N LYS A 429 -28.59 4.86 5.67
CA LYS A 429 -29.66 4.55 4.70
C LYS A 429 -29.09 4.07 3.38
N ARG A 430 -28.02 4.70 2.88
CA ARG A 430 -27.35 4.29 1.64
C ARG A 430 -26.86 2.86 1.76
N VAL A 431 -26.05 2.55 2.78
CA VAL A 431 -25.51 1.19 2.99
C VAL A 431 -26.63 0.15 3.16
N LYS A 432 -27.73 0.52 3.83
CA LYS A 432 -28.90 -0.38 4.03
C LYS A 432 -29.94 -0.35 2.91
N SER A 433 -29.74 0.44 1.85
CA SER A 433 -30.69 0.57 0.72
C SER A 433 -30.67 -0.62 -0.24
N ARG A 434 -29.79 -1.59 0.01
CA ARG A 434 -29.67 -2.79 -0.80
C ARG A 434 -31.00 -3.51 -0.96
N LEU A 435 -31.37 -3.78 -2.21
CA LEU A 435 -32.56 -4.54 -2.54
C LEU A 435 -32.33 -6.04 -2.25
N PRO A 436 -33.33 -6.74 -1.69
CA PRO A 436 -33.25 -8.18 -1.53
C PRO A 436 -33.37 -8.88 -2.89
N SER A 437 -32.76 -10.07 -3.01
CA SER A 437 -32.79 -10.88 -4.24
C SER A 437 -34.21 -11.31 -4.64
N THR A 438 -35.11 -11.42 -3.66
CA THR A 438 -36.54 -11.67 -3.87
C THR A 438 -37.35 -10.45 -3.41
N PRO A 439 -38.30 -9.94 -4.21
CA PRO A 439 -39.17 -8.85 -3.80
C PRO A 439 -39.88 -9.18 -2.47
N ARG A 440 -39.87 -8.24 -1.53
CA ARG A 440 -40.61 -8.38 -0.27
C ARG A 440 -42.11 -8.34 -0.56
N THR A 441 -42.87 -9.17 0.14
CA THR A 441 -44.33 -9.02 0.22
C THR A 441 -44.69 -7.69 0.91
N PRO A 442 -45.91 -7.16 0.74
CA PRO A 442 -46.32 -5.91 1.40
C PRO A 442 -46.14 -5.93 2.92
N GLY A 443 -46.39 -7.07 3.58
CA GLY A 443 -46.21 -7.23 5.02
C GLY A 443 -44.74 -7.22 5.45
N GLU A 444 -43.87 -7.89 4.70
CA GLU A 444 -42.41 -7.89 4.94
C GLU A 444 -41.80 -6.51 4.68
N GLN A 445 -42.29 -5.79 3.67
CA GLN A 445 -41.85 -4.44 3.39
C GLN A 445 -42.21 -3.49 4.54
N LEU A 446 -43.44 -3.57 5.07
CA LEU A 446 -43.85 -2.77 6.23
C LEU A 446 -43.01 -3.09 7.48
N LEU A 447 -42.72 -4.37 7.73
CA LEU A 447 -41.87 -4.80 8.84
C LEU A 447 -40.43 -4.29 8.66
N HIS A 448 -39.89 -4.39 7.45
CA HIS A 448 -38.57 -3.88 7.11
C HIS A 448 -38.48 -2.36 7.33
N ASP A 449 -39.43 -1.59 6.82
CA ASP A 449 -39.46 -0.14 6.95
C ASP A 449 -39.58 0.29 8.43
N THR A 450 -40.41 -0.43 9.20
CA THR A 450 -40.55 -0.20 10.64
C THR A 450 -39.25 -0.49 11.39
N THR A 451 -38.56 -1.57 11.04
CA THR A 451 -37.30 -1.99 11.65
C THR A 451 -36.19 -0.99 11.33
N GLN A 452 -36.06 -0.58 10.06
CA GLN A 452 -35.13 0.44 9.61
C GLN A 452 -35.38 1.77 10.32
N LYS A 453 -36.65 2.19 10.46
CA LYS A 453 -37.01 3.41 11.19
C LYS A 453 -36.54 3.37 12.65
N LYS A 454 -36.77 2.25 13.34
CA LYS A 454 -36.34 2.07 14.72
C LYS A 454 -34.81 2.06 14.85
N ALA A 455 -34.11 1.37 13.94
CA ALA A 455 -32.64 1.36 13.91
C ALA A 455 -32.07 2.77 13.71
N MET A 456 -32.61 3.54 12.76
CA MET A 456 -32.18 4.92 12.53
C MET A 456 -32.45 5.85 13.73
N GLN A 457 -33.57 5.68 14.42
CA GLN A 457 -33.86 6.43 15.64
C GLN A 457 -32.85 6.10 16.75
N SER A 458 -32.55 4.81 16.95
CA SER A 458 -31.55 4.35 17.92
C SER A 458 -30.15 4.86 17.57
N LEU A 459 -29.78 4.79 16.29
CA LEU A 459 -28.50 5.26 15.77
C LEU A 459 -28.31 6.76 15.99
N SER A 460 -29.29 7.58 15.62
CA SER A 460 -29.24 9.04 15.80
C SER A 460 -29.18 9.43 17.29
N ALA A 461 -30.00 8.80 18.15
CA ALA A 461 -29.98 9.05 19.58
C ALA A 461 -28.62 8.71 20.22
N ALA A 462 -28.07 7.52 19.90
CA ALA A 462 -26.75 7.10 20.36
C ALA A 462 -25.65 8.05 19.86
N PHE A 463 -25.74 8.51 18.61
CA PHE A 463 -24.74 9.40 18.02
C PHE A 463 -24.72 10.77 18.69
N LEU A 464 -25.89 11.35 18.97
CA LEU A 464 -25.98 12.63 19.70
C LEU A 464 -25.46 12.50 21.14
N GLN A 465 -25.69 11.36 21.81
CA GLN A 465 -25.08 11.07 23.12
C GLN A 465 -23.56 10.95 23.03
N TYR A 466 -23.04 10.30 21.99
CA TYR A 466 -21.60 10.20 21.74
C TYR A 466 -20.95 11.57 21.51
N LEU A 467 -21.56 12.43 20.68
CA LEU A 467 -21.07 13.78 20.40
C LEU A 467 -21.09 14.69 21.63
N SER A 468 -22.09 14.53 22.50
CA SER A 468 -22.21 15.28 23.75
C SER A 468 -21.39 14.70 24.90
N GLY A 469 -20.82 13.50 24.75
CA GLY A 469 -20.13 12.80 25.84
C GLY A 469 -21.07 12.44 27.00
N THR A 470 -22.33 12.11 26.70
CA THR A 470 -23.36 11.82 27.72
C THR A 470 -23.81 10.36 27.67
N GLY A 471 -24.64 9.97 28.65
CA GLY A 471 -25.23 8.63 28.71
C GLY A 471 -24.14 7.54 28.76
N PRO A 472 -24.22 6.50 27.89
CA PRO A 472 -23.22 5.43 27.83
C PRO A 472 -21.79 5.85 27.48
N PHE A 473 -21.57 7.12 27.12
CA PHE A 473 -20.27 7.68 26.78
C PHE A 473 -19.69 8.59 27.87
N ALA A 474 -20.45 8.88 28.94
CA ALA A 474 -20.03 9.84 29.97
C ALA A 474 -18.71 9.46 30.66
N SER A 475 -18.48 8.17 30.91
CA SER A 475 -17.23 7.70 31.51
C SER A 475 -16.01 7.93 30.63
N TRP A 476 -16.17 7.98 29.30
CA TRP A 476 -15.07 8.24 28.39
C TRP A 476 -14.52 9.65 28.52
N GLU A 477 -15.30 10.62 29.03
CA GLU A 477 -14.84 11.99 29.23
C GLU A 477 -13.90 12.14 30.45
N ASN A 478 -13.69 11.08 31.24
CA ASN A 478 -12.70 11.06 32.31
C ASN A 478 -11.29 10.84 31.73
N PRO A 479 -10.33 11.78 31.93
CA PRO A 479 -8.95 11.64 31.45
C PRO A 479 -8.25 10.36 31.94
N GLU A 480 -8.47 9.93 33.19
CA GLU A 480 -7.83 8.72 33.75
C GLU A 480 -8.26 7.45 32.99
N ILE A 481 -9.53 7.41 32.55
CA ILE A 481 -10.06 6.30 31.76
C ILE A 481 -9.44 6.31 30.36
N GLN A 482 -9.29 7.49 29.75
CA GLN A 482 -8.63 7.63 28.45
C GLN A 482 -7.16 7.21 28.53
N GLU A 483 -6.42 7.65 29.56
CA GLU A 483 -5.02 7.27 29.77
C GLU A 483 -4.88 5.76 29.97
N THR A 484 -5.68 5.16 30.86
CA THR A 484 -5.69 3.71 31.09
C THR A 484 -6.01 2.94 29.80
N TYR A 485 -6.97 3.44 29.00
CA TYR A 485 -7.30 2.83 27.73
C TYR A 485 -6.12 2.86 26.76
N VAL A 486 -5.46 4.01 26.64
CA VAL A 486 -4.31 4.21 25.75
C VAL A 486 -3.12 3.36 26.18
N GLU A 487 -2.88 3.18 27.48
CA GLU A 487 -1.84 2.29 27.99
C GLU A 487 -2.08 0.82 27.60
N LEU A 488 -3.35 0.38 27.57
CA LEU A 488 -3.71 -1.01 27.29
C LEU A 488 -3.92 -1.31 25.80
N ASN A 489 -4.44 -0.36 25.03
CA ASN A 489 -4.92 -0.58 23.66
C ASN A 489 -4.32 0.39 22.63
N GLY A 490 -3.40 1.27 23.05
CA GLY A 490 -2.96 2.40 22.22
C GLY A 490 -4.12 3.34 21.86
N ASN A 491 -3.96 4.16 20.82
CA ASN A 491 -5.06 5.00 20.32
C ASN A 491 -5.94 4.28 19.28
N ASN A 492 -6.10 2.97 19.40
CA ASN A 492 -6.94 2.19 18.49
C ASN A 492 -8.43 2.44 18.80
N PRO A 493 -9.25 2.95 17.85
CA PRO A 493 -10.67 3.19 18.09
C PRO A 493 -11.52 1.90 18.08
N ILE A 494 -10.98 0.79 17.59
CA ILE A 494 -11.73 -0.46 17.40
C ILE A 494 -12.16 -1.10 18.73
N PRO A 495 -11.28 -1.34 19.72
CA PRO A 495 -11.72 -1.98 20.97
C PRO A 495 -12.74 -1.12 21.73
N PHE A 496 -12.69 0.21 21.58
CA PHE A 496 -13.66 1.14 22.18
C PHE A 496 -15.08 0.83 21.67
N TRP A 497 -15.24 0.69 20.36
CA TRP A 497 -16.53 0.38 19.76
C TRP A 497 -16.95 -1.08 19.99
N GLU A 498 -16.03 -2.05 19.97
CA GLU A 498 -16.34 -3.45 20.31
C GLU A 498 -16.91 -3.57 21.73
N MET A 499 -16.34 -2.86 22.71
CA MET A 499 -16.86 -2.82 24.09
C MET A 499 -18.28 -2.23 24.19
N ARG A 500 -18.72 -1.42 23.20
CA ARG A 500 -20.05 -0.78 23.19
C ARG A 500 -21.11 -1.63 22.49
N ARG A 501 -20.74 -2.70 21.79
CA ARG A 501 -21.70 -3.59 21.11
C ARG A 501 -22.64 -4.31 22.06
N THR A 502 -22.19 -4.59 23.28
CA THR A 502 -22.98 -5.29 24.30
C THR A 502 -24.05 -4.40 24.93
N ASN A 503 -23.95 -3.09 24.77
CA ASN A 503 -24.93 -2.14 25.28
C ASN A 503 -26.02 -1.89 24.23
N GLY A 504 -27.22 -2.44 24.49
CA GLY A 504 -28.36 -2.32 23.57
C GLY A 504 -28.81 -0.90 23.23
N LEU A 505 -28.42 0.12 24.00
CA LEU A 505 -28.73 1.52 23.69
C LEU A 505 -27.84 2.10 22.58
N VAL A 506 -26.63 1.58 22.41
CA VAL A 506 -25.62 2.11 21.48
C VAL A 506 -25.09 1.06 20.50
N ALA A 507 -25.57 -0.18 20.58
CA ALA A 507 -25.11 -1.29 19.75
C ALA A 507 -25.22 -1.00 18.24
N GLU A 508 -26.29 -0.33 17.79
CA GLU A 508 -26.47 0.01 16.38
C GLU A 508 -25.39 1.00 15.90
N LEU A 509 -25.08 2.01 16.72
CA LEU A 509 -23.98 2.94 16.43
C LEU A 509 -22.64 2.22 16.46
N ALA A 510 -22.40 1.37 17.46
CA ALA A 510 -21.15 0.63 17.57
C ALA A 510 -20.90 -0.28 16.35
N ASN A 511 -21.91 -1.03 15.90
CA ASN A 511 -21.81 -1.87 14.71
C ASN A 511 -21.53 -1.03 13.46
N PHE A 512 -22.20 0.12 13.30
CA PHE A 512 -21.98 1.00 12.16
C PHE A 512 -20.60 1.67 12.18
N SER A 513 -20.13 2.11 13.35
CA SER A 513 -18.78 2.66 13.54
C SER A 513 -17.71 1.63 13.20
N LEU A 514 -17.85 0.39 13.69
CA LEU A 514 -16.92 -0.69 13.36
C LEU A 514 -16.90 -1.01 11.87
N MET A 515 -18.06 -1.03 11.22
CA MET A 515 -18.13 -1.21 9.76
C MET A 515 -17.29 -0.17 9.03
N LEU A 516 -17.41 1.12 9.38
CA LEU A 516 -16.62 2.19 8.74
C LEU A 516 -15.13 2.11 9.10
N LEU A 517 -14.79 1.79 10.35
CA LEU A 517 -13.41 1.74 10.83
C LEU A 517 -12.67 0.47 10.38
N TYR A 518 -13.36 -0.62 10.03
CA TYR A 518 -12.72 -1.81 9.46
C TYR A 518 -12.51 -1.73 7.94
N LEU A 519 -12.96 -0.65 7.28
CA LEU A 519 -12.66 -0.43 5.86
C LEU A 519 -11.16 -0.19 5.68
N VAL A 520 -10.54 -0.96 4.78
CA VAL A 520 -9.14 -0.77 4.37
C VAL A 520 -9.11 -0.16 2.98
N VAL A 521 -8.87 1.13 2.91
CA VAL A 521 -9.05 1.93 1.68
C VAL A 521 -7.85 1.86 0.71
N ASN A 522 -7.21 0.69 0.60
CA ASN A 522 -6.13 0.45 -0.37
C ASN A 522 -6.14 -0.97 -0.98
N GLN A 523 -5.21 -1.20 -1.91
CA GLN A 523 -5.03 -2.48 -2.61
C GLN A 523 -3.75 -3.23 -2.17
N ALA A 524 -3.05 -2.75 -1.14
CA ALA A 524 -1.72 -3.24 -0.78
C ALA A 524 -1.71 -4.76 -0.50
N GLY A 525 -2.76 -5.27 0.14
CA GLY A 525 -2.93 -6.71 0.39
C GLY A 525 -3.09 -7.58 -0.85
N LEU A 526 -3.65 -7.03 -1.93
CA LEU A 526 -3.75 -7.72 -3.21
C LEU A 526 -2.41 -7.64 -3.97
N GLU A 527 -1.74 -6.50 -3.95
CA GLU A 527 -0.41 -6.32 -4.55
C GLU A 527 0.65 -7.29 -3.96
N ARG A 528 0.56 -7.60 -2.66
CA ARG A 528 1.41 -8.63 -2.04
C ARG A 528 1.18 -10.02 -2.62
N SER A 529 -0.08 -10.36 -2.90
CA SER A 529 -0.41 -11.63 -3.59
C SER A 529 0.20 -11.67 -4.99
N PHE A 530 0.18 -10.55 -5.72
CA PHE A 530 0.84 -10.45 -7.03
C PHE A 530 2.36 -10.56 -6.98
N SER A 531 2.98 -10.06 -5.91
CA SER A 531 4.42 -10.21 -5.69
C SER A 531 4.79 -11.68 -5.48
N ASP A 532 3.99 -12.42 -4.71
CA ASP A 532 4.12 -13.87 -4.55
C ASP A 532 3.93 -14.62 -5.89
N PHE A 533 2.98 -14.19 -6.73
CA PHE A 533 2.79 -14.76 -8.08
C PHE A 533 4.02 -14.55 -8.97
N SER A 534 4.60 -13.34 -8.95
CA SER A 534 5.80 -13.03 -9.74
C SER A 534 6.96 -13.94 -9.33
N ASN A 535 7.17 -14.14 -8.03
CA ASN A 535 8.20 -15.05 -7.54
C ASN A 535 7.95 -16.50 -7.95
N LYS A 536 6.72 -16.99 -7.75
CA LYS A 536 6.34 -18.39 -8.04
C LYS A 536 6.34 -18.71 -9.53
N LYS A 537 5.78 -17.85 -10.38
CA LYS A 537 5.58 -18.10 -11.82
C LYS A 537 6.72 -17.56 -12.69
N ASN A 538 7.15 -16.31 -12.51
CA ASN A 538 8.12 -15.68 -13.40
C ASN A 538 9.56 -16.06 -13.01
N LYS A 539 9.98 -15.76 -11.76
CA LYS A 539 11.38 -15.93 -11.35
C LYS A 539 11.81 -17.39 -11.29
N LYS A 540 11.02 -18.22 -10.60
CA LYS A 540 11.25 -19.67 -10.56
C LYS A 540 10.89 -20.38 -11.87
N ARG A 541 10.41 -19.64 -12.89
CA ARG A 541 9.99 -20.13 -14.21
C ARG A 541 9.03 -21.33 -14.13
N ASN A 542 8.19 -21.40 -13.10
CA ASN A 542 7.25 -22.50 -12.96
C ASN A 542 6.08 -22.30 -13.93
N ARG A 543 5.79 -23.31 -14.74
CA ARG A 543 4.59 -23.34 -15.61
C ARG A 543 3.34 -23.65 -14.77
N LEU A 544 2.81 -22.62 -14.09
CA LEU A 544 1.62 -22.71 -13.25
C LEU A 544 0.39 -22.15 -13.97
N GLY A 545 -0.69 -22.93 -13.99
CA GLY A 545 -2.03 -22.44 -14.35
C GLY A 545 -2.63 -21.58 -13.23
N LEU A 546 -3.61 -20.73 -13.56
CA LEU A 546 -4.21 -19.77 -12.61
C LEU A 546 -4.80 -20.44 -11.36
N VAL A 547 -5.55 -21.53 -11.53
CA VAL A 547 -6.15 -22.29 -10.42
C VAL A 547 -5.08 -22.74 -9.42
N LYS A 548 -4.01 -23.34 -9.92
CA LYS A 548 -2.90 -23.82 -9.08
C LYS A 548 -2.16 -22.66 -8.40
N MET A 549 -2.01 -21.54 -9.10
CA MET A 549 -1.39 -20.33 -8.56
C MET A 549 -2.21 -19.75 -7.40
N ALA A 550 -3.54 -19.65 -7.56
CA ALA A 550 -4.46 -19.22 -6.51
C ALA A 550 -4.38 -20.14 -5.28
N GLN A 551 -4.43 -21.47 -5.48
CA GLN A 551 -4.31 -22.45 -4.40
C GLN A 551 -2.98 -22.33 -3.65
N GLN A 552 -1.86 -22.21 -4.37
CA GLN A 552 -0.55 -22.01 -3.74
C GLN A 552 -0.49 -20.70 -2.94
N SER A 553 -1.10 -19.63 -3.44
CA SER A 553 -1.16 -18.35 -2.73
C SER A 553 -1.92 -18.46 -1.42
N LYS A 554 -3.11 -19.07 -1.45
CA LYS A 554 -3.96 -19.26 -0.27
C LYS A 554 -3.24 -20.07 0.79
N VAL A 555 -2.67 -21.22 0.42
CA VAL A 555 -1.93 -22.09 1.35
C VAL A 555 -0.70 -21.39 1.91
N THR A 556 0.10 -20.71 1.08
CA THR A 556 1.28 -19.97 1.57
C THR A 556 0.90 -18.86 2.55
N ARG A 557 -0.16 -18.09 2.26
CA ARG A 557 -0.62 -17.02 3.14
C ARG A 557 -1.11 -17.57 4.48
N HIS A 558 -1.95 -18.61 4.44
CA HIS A 558 -2.47 -19.26 5.65
C HIS A 558 -1.36 -19.82 6.54
N LEU A 559 -0.33 -20.44 5.95
CA LEU A 559 0.82 -20.95 6.71
C LEU A 559 1.61 -19.83 7.37
N ARG A 560 1.84 -18.71 6.66
CA ARG A 560 2.52 -17.55 7.24
C ARG A 560 1.73 -16.97 8.40
N ASP A 561 0.42 -16.78 8.23
CA ASP A 561 -0.47 -16.27 9.27
C ASP A 561 -0.40 -17.14 10.54
N LYS A 562 -0.45 -18.48 10.38
CA LYS A 562 -0.26 -19.41 11.51
C LYS A 562 1.12 -19.34 12.15
N GLN A 563 2.18 -19.23 11.34
CA GLN A 563 3.54 -19.11 11.87
C GLN A 563 3.71 -17.84 12.71
N TYR A 564 3.07 -16.73 12.34
CA TYR A 564 3.04 -15.52 13.16
C TYR A 564 2.22 -15.72 14.44
N GLU A 565 1.04 -16.33 14.35
CA GLU A 565 0.18 -16.62 15.52
C GLU A 565 0.87 -17.56 16.53
N GLU A 566 1.69 -18.51 16.04
CA GLU A 566 2.46 -19.46 16.85
C GLU A 566 3.82 -18.90 17.30
N GLY A 567 4.21 -17.69 16.88
CA GLY A 567 5.52 -17.09 17.19
C GLY A 567 6.71 -17.81 16.55
N LEU A 568 6.47 -18.59 15.49
CA LEU A 568 7.49 -19.31 14.71
C LEU A 568 8.16 -18.43 13.63
N ALA A 569 7.53 -17.30 13.32
CA ALA A 569 8.08 -16.26 12.46
C ALA A 569 7.91 -14.91 13.15
N GLU A 570 8.92 -14.06 13.04
CA GLU A 570 8.82 -12.66 13.49
C GLU A 570 8.15 -11.83 12.39
N LYS A 571 7.17 -11.02 12.78
CA LYS A 571 6.67 -9.97 11.90
C LYS A 571 7.74 -8.88 11.81
N ARG A 572 8.04 -8.43 10.60
CA ARG A 572 8.97 -7.30 10.41
C ARG A 572 8.27 -5.99 10.74
N ASP A 573 9.02 -5.11 11.40
CA ASP A 573 8.59 -3.73 11.66
C ASP A 573 8.27 -2.97 10.36
N GLY A 574 7.41 -1.95 10.50
CA GLY A 574 7.07 -1.07 9.39
C GLY A 574 8.27 -0.27 8.85
N ARG A 575 8.21 0.13 7.57
CA ARG A 575 9.27 0.93 6.94
C ARG A 575 9.44 2.28 7.62
N GLN A 576 10.63 2.54 8.15
CA GLN A 576 11.04 3.86 8.65
C GLN A 576 11.85 4.60 7.58
N ASN A 577 11.17 5.36 6.72
CA ASN A 577 11.85 6.15 5.66
C ASN A 577 12.31 7.54 6.15
N HIS A 578 12.05 7.88 7.42
CA HIS A 578 12.29 9.17 8.01
C HIS A 578 13.14 8.98 9.27
N SER A 579 14.10 9.87 9.52
CA SER A 579 14.84 9.86 10.79
C SER A 579 13.91 10.18 11.95
N GLU A 580 14.23 9.76 13.18
CA GLU A 580 13.37 10.06 14.35
C GLU A 580 13.13 11.55 14.55
N ASP A 581 14.13 12.39 14.32
CA ASP A 581 14.00 13.84 14.45
C ASP A 581 13.12 14.42 13.34
N GLN A 582 13.18 13.84 12.15
CA GLN A 582 12.31 14.22 11.05
C GLN A 582 10.90 13.69 11.22
N VAL A 583 10.72 12.51 11.80
CA VAL A 583 9.43 12.02 12.29
C VAL A 583 8.90 12.99 13.34
N LYS A 584 9.69 13.46 14.32
CA LYS A 584 9.25 14.48 15.28
C LYS A 584 8.81 15.79 14.61
N LEU A 585 9.49 16.22 13.55
CA LEU A 585 9.15 17.42 12.76
C LEU A 585 7.88 17.21 11.90
N LEU A 586 7.73 16.06 11.26
CA LEU A 586 6.53 15.68 10.51
C LEU A 586 5.33 15.53 11.45
N LEU A 587 5.53 14.93 12.63
CA LEU A 587 4.53 14.85 13.70
C LEU A 587 4.21 16.22 14.31
N ALA A 588 5.11 17.20 14.20
CA ALA A 588 4.88 18.59 14.64
C ALA A 588 4.00 19.38 13.66
N VAL A 589 3.88 18.94 12.40
CA VAL A 589 2.85 19.44 11.49
C VAL A 589 1.49 18.91 12.00
N PRO A 590 0.51 19.80 12.27
CA PRO A 590 -0.78 19.40 12.82
C PRO A 590 -1.41 18.26 11.99
N ARG A 591 -2.01 17.26 12.66
CA ARG A 591 -2.71 16.07 12.10
C ARG A 591 -1.86 14.83 11.79
N TYR A 592 -0.54 14.92 11.56
CA TYR A 592 0.25 13.71 11.27
C TYR A 592 0.51 12.83 12.49
N ALA A 593 0.67 13.42 13.68
CA ALA A 593 0.78 12.64 14.91
C ALA A 593 -0.46 11.83 15.20
N GLU A 594 -1.63 12.37 14.88
CA GLU A 594 -2.92 11.73 15.12
C GLU A 594 -3.17 10.55 14.17
N ALA A 595 -2.60 10.59 12.95
CA ALA A 595 -2.72 9.53 11.96
C ALA A 595 -1.87 8.28 12.28
N LEU A 596 -0.72 8.47 12.96
CA LEU A 596 0.19 7.38 13.37
C LEU A 596 -0.08 6.80 14.76
N LEU A 597 -0.76 7.54 15.63
CA LEU A 597 -0.90 7.18 17.04
C LEU A 597 -1.83 5.99 17.33
N SER A 598 -2.50 5.44 16.31
CA SER A 598 -3.27 4.20 16.38
C SER A 598 -2.61 3.12 15.52
N ASP A 599 -1.97 2.15 16.18
CA ASP A 599 -1.35 0.94 15.60
C ASP A 599 -0.23 1.20 14.59
N THR A 600 0.98 1.44 15.10
CA THR A 600 2.18 0.90 14.45
C THR A 600 2.29 -0.58 14.82
N ASP A 601 1.38 -1.40 14.31
CA ASP A 601 1.56 -2.85 14.24
C ASP A 601 1.84 -3.21 12.77
N ASP A 602 3.08 -3.62 12.55
CA ASP A 602 3.57 -4.58 11.57
C ASP A 602 2.94 -4.56 10.18
N SER A 603 3.48 -3.67 9.32
CA SER A 603 3.40 -3.93 7.88
C SER A 603 4.37 -5.06 7.53
N ASP A 604 3.83 -6.21 7.17
CA ASP A 604 4.60 -7.35 6.66
C ASP A 604 5.49 -6.91 5.47
N THR A 605 6.82 -6.95 5.66
CA THR A 605 7.80 -6.65 4.61
C THR A 605 8.63 -7.88 4.26
N ASP A 606 8.14 -8.68 3.31
CA ASP A 606 9.02 -9.58 2.54
C ASP A 606 9.81 -8.73 1.52
N THR A 607 11.12 -8.93 1.43
CA THR A 607 12.05 -8.30 0.47
C THR A 607 11.84 -8.86 -0.94
N THR A 608 10.62 -8.79 -1.46
CA THR A 608 10.27 -9.38 -2.76
C THR A 608 10.10 -8.33 -3.84
N GLU A 609 10.97 -8.43 -4.85
CA GLU A 609 11.02 -7.60 -6.05
C GLU A 609 9.67 -7.52 -6.77
N ARG A 610 9.10 -6.30 -6.78
CA ARG A 610 8.36 -5.82 -7.95
C ARG A 610 9.31 -5.90 -9.15
N ILE A 611 8.82 -6.08 -10.38
CA ILE A 611 9.66 -5.82 -11.56
C ILE A 611 10.15 -4.38 -11.40
N SER A 612 11.41 -4.22 -11.00
CA SER A 612 11.96 -2.93 -10.63
C SER A 612 12.16 -2.17 -11.92
N VAL A 613 11.21 -1.29 -12.25
CA VAL A 613 11.42 -0.31 -13.30
C VAL A 613 12.27 0.80 -12.69
N VAL A 614 13.55 0.48 -12.52
CA VAL A 614 14.55 1.43 -12.07
C VAL A 614 14.73 2.45 -13.18
N VAL A 615 14.63 3.73 -12.83
CA VAL A 615 14.84 4.80 -13.81
C VAL A 615 16.34 4.94 -14.05
N ARG A 616 16.83 4.37 -15.16
CA ARG A 616 18.28 4.36 -15.49
C ARG A 616 18.72 5.53 -16.37
N SER A 617 17.86 6.49 -16.71
CA SER A 617 18.25 7.65 -17.53
C SER A 617 17.24 8.80 -17.49
N LYS A 618 17.70 10.02 -17.85
CA LYS A 618 16.86 11.20 -18.10
C LYS A 618 15.74 10.93 -19.11
N ALA A 619 16.05 10.24 -20.21
CA ALA A 619 15.07 9.91 -21.23
C ALA A 619 14.02 8.88 -20.74
N ALA A 620 14.41 7.96 -19.86
CA ALA A 620 13.46 7.07 -19.20
C ALA A 620 12.58 7.83 -18.20
N TRP A 621 13.17 8.74 -17.41
CA TRP A 621 12.46 9.62 -16.49
C TRP A 621 11.42 10.48 -17.20
N ARG A 622 11.80 11.18 -18.27
CA ARG A 622 10.89 12.04 -19.04
C ARG A 622 9.76 11.27 -19.69
N ARG A 623 10.04 10.11 -20.28
CA ARG A 623 8.99 9.22 -20.82
C ARG A 623 8.01 8.79 -19.73
N GLN A 624 8.51 8.52 -18.54
CA GLN A 624 7.67 8.15 -17.42
C GLN A 624 6.83 9.33 -16.92
N MET A 625 7.43 10.50 -16.75
CA MET A 625 6.72 11.72 -16.37
C MET A 625 5.64 12.06 -17.39
N ALA A 626 5.92 11.88 -18.69
CA ALA A 626 4.93 12.04 -19.75
C ALA A 626 3.77 11.04 -19.61
N LYS A 627 4.06 9.76 -19.31
CA LYS A 627 3.02 8.75 -19.05
C LYS A 627 2.16 9.10 -17.84
N TRP A 628 2.77 9.51 -16.72
CA TRP A 628 2.01 9.96 -15.54
C TRP A 628 1.17 11.19 -15.84
N GLN A 629 1.68 12.13 -16.65
CA GLN A 629 0.93 13.30 -17.08
C GLN A 629 -0.24 12.93 -17.99
N GLU A 630 -0.06 11.96 -18.89
CA GLU A 630 -1.13 11.41 -19.73
C GLU A 630 -2.21 10.73 -18.88
N GLU A 631 -1.84 9.85 -17.94
CA GLU A 631 -2.77 9.22 -16.99
C GLU A 631 -3.56 10.28 -16.18
N LEU A 632 -2.89 11.36 -15.76
CA LEU A 632 -3.54 12.49 -15.08
C LEU A 632 -4.48 13.28 -16.00
N GLN A 633 -4.09 13.52 -17.25
CA GLN A 633 -4.89 14.26 -18.24
C GLN A 633 -6.13 13.46 -18.66
N GLU A 634 -5.99 12.16 -18.89
CA GLU A 634 -7.13 11.28 -19.19
C GLU A 634 -8.12 11.27 -18.04
N ALA A 635 -7.65 11.17 -16.79
CA ALA A 635 -8.50 11.26 -15.61
C ALA A 635 -9.17 12.65 -15.46
N GLU A 636 -8.50 13.73 -15.85
CA GLU A 636 -9.04 15.11 -15.90
C GLU A 636 -10.09 15.29 -17.00
N MET A 637 -9.93 14.66 -18.17
CA MET A 637 -10.93 14.70 -19.24
C MET A 637 -12.22 13.98 -18.82
N VAL A 638 -12.09 12.82 -18.15
CA VAL A 638 -13.24 12.14 -17.55
C VAL A 638 -13.99 13.06 -16.58
N ASP A 639 -13.29 13.80 -15.70
CA ASP A 639 -13.94 14.75 -14.79
C ASP A 639 -14.69 15.89 -15.50
N THR A 640 -14.14 16.40 -16.61
CA THR A 640 -14.71 17.57 -17.31
C THR A 640 -15.88 17.23 -18.23
N ASP A 641 -15.91 16.04 -18.82
CA ASP A 641 -17.10 15.54 -19.51
C ASP A 641 -18.22 15.27 -18.51
N GLU A 642 -17.89 14.86 -17.29
CA GLU A 642 -18.83 14.64 -16.19
C GLU A 642 -19.43 15.95 -15.65
N ASP A 643 -18.62 16.98 -15.37
CA ASP A 643 -19.13 18.29 -14.92
C ASP A 643 -20.08 18.93 -15.97
N LYS A 644 -19.95 18.54 -17.26
CA LYS A 644 -20.88 18.92 -18.33
C LYS A 644 -22.17 18.09 -18.28
N GLU A 645 -22.10 16.76 -18.22
CA GLU A 645 -23.27 15.88 -18.13
C GLU A 645 -24.14 16.20 -16.88
N ASP A 646 -23.52 16.39 -15.71
CA ASP A 646 -24.22 16.76 -14.47
C ASP A 646 -24.86 18.17 -14.55
N SER A 647 -24.37 19.04 -15.46
CA SER A 647 -24.96 20.36 -15.72
C SER A 647 -26.01 20.37 -16.83
N GLU A 648 -25.98 19.41 -17.75
CA GLU A 648 -26.97 19.24 -18.83
C GLU A 648 -28.20 18.45 -18.37
N ASP A 649 -28.10 17.63 -17.31
CA ASP A 649 -29.25 17.02 -16.62
C ASP A 649 -30.15 18.04 -15.89
N GLU A 650 -29.80 19.34 -15.90
CA GLU A 650 -30.67 20.47 -15.58
C GLU A 650 -31.23 21.17 -16.85
N LEU A 651 -31.90 20.45 -17.77
CA LEU A 651 -32.62 21.06 -18.91
C LEU A 651 -34.09 20.59 -19.04
N PRO A 652 -34.97 21.40 -19.67
CA PRO A 652 -36.29 21.73 -19.16
C PRO A 652 -37.37 20.78 -19.65
N SER A 653 -38.33 20.50 -18.77
CA SER A 653 -39.55 19.76 -19.07
C SER A 653 -40.27 20.29 -20.31
N THR A 654 -40.19 19.55 -21.41
CA THR A 654 -41.06 19.73 -22.59
C THR A 654 -41.90 18.47 -22.81
N ILE A 655 -42.81 18.24 -21.86
CA ILE A 655 -44.02 17.44 -22.08
C ILE A 655 -45.20 18.28 -21.58
N PRO A 656 -46.21 18.60 -22.40
CA PRO A 656 -47.33 19.41 -21.96
C PRO A 656 -48.36 18.59 -21.16
N VAL A 657 -48.72 19.10 -19.97
CA VAL A 657 -49.99 18.93 -19.23
C VAL A 657 -50.16 17.55 -18.52
N ALA A 658 -50.52 17.41 -17.24
CA ALA A 658 -51.28 18.24 -16.30
C ALA A 658 -50.82 18.06 -14.82
N SER A 659 -50.96 19.14 -14.03
CA SER A 659 -51.24 19.11 -12.58
C SER A 659 -50.37 18.18 -11.69
N ALA A 660 -49.14 18.61 -11.39
CA ALA A 660 -48.48 18.21 -10.14
C ALA A 660 -47.75 19.42 -9.54
N ALA A 661 -48.00 19.68 -8.26
CA ALA A 661 -47.40 20.77 -7.50
C ALA A 661 -45.85 20.78 -7.62
N PRO A 662 -45.18 21.94 -7.51
CA PRO A 662 -43.73 22.01 -7.59
C PRO A 662 -43.12 21.12 -6.50
N ARG A 663 -42.28 20.15 -6.89
CA ARG A 663 -41.50 19.37 -5.93
C ARG A 663 -40.61 20.34 -5.13
N PRO A 664 -40.60 20.27 -3.79
CA PRO A 664 -39.73 21.13 -3.00
C PRO A 664 -38.26 20.83 -3.35
N ARG A 665 -37.49 21.88 -3.65
CA ARG A 665 -36.02 21.79 -3.82
C ARG A 665 -35.44 21.13 -2.57
N ARG A 666 -34.76 19.99 -2.74
CA ARG A 666 -34.04 19.33 -1.63
C ARG A 666 -32.99 20.31 -1.08
N PRO A 667 -32.86 20.48 0.25
CA PRO A 667 -31.75 21.24 0.80
C PRO A 667 -30.42 20.62 0.37
N ARG A 668 -29.45 21.45 -0.03
CA ARG A 668 -28.10 21.00 -0.39
C ARG A 668 -27.50 20.22 0.80
N ALA A 669 -26.96 19.03 0.52
CA ALA A 669 -26.23 18.23 1.50
C ALA A 669 -25.01 19.01 2.03
N TRP A 670 -24.59 18.75 3.27
CA TRP A 670 -23.45 19.45 3.88
C TRP A 670 -22.12 18.98 3.31
N LEU A 671 -22.06 17.70 2.91
CA LEU A 671 -20.99 17.15 2.08
C LEU A 671 -21.46 17.03 0.63
N PRO A 672 -20.56 17.21 -0.37
CA PRO A 672 -19.10 17.38 -0.22
C PRO A 672 -18.67 18.78 0.24
N MET A 673 -17.58 18.86 1.01
CA MET A 673 -16.96 20.07 1.53
C MET A 673 -15.44 20.06 1.27
N PRO A 674 -14.80 21.19 0.94
CA PRO A 674 -13.35 21.23 0.74
C PRO A 674 -12.57 21.14 2.08
N LEU A 675 -11.35 20.60 2.03
CA LEU A 675 -10.40 20.52 3.15
C LEU A 675 -10.12 21.90 3.76
N THR A 676 -10.03 22.95 2.94
CA THR A 676 -9.93 24.35 3.35
C THR A 676 -10.99 24.74 4.38
N LYS A 677 -12.24 24.28 4.20
CA LYS A 677 -13.33 24.56 5.14
C LYS A 677 -13.30 23.60 6.33
N LEU A 678 -13.10 22.31 6.08
CA LEU A 678 -13.10 21.28 7.14
C LEU A 678 -11.99 21.50 8.17
N PHE A 679 -10.80 21.90 7.72
CA PHE A 679 -9.59 21.95 8.55
C PHE A 679 -8.97 23.34 8.69
N GLY A 680 -9.44 24.34 7.93
CA GLY A 680 -8.93 25.70 8.03
C GLY A 680 -9.56 26.51 9.17
N GLY A 681 -8.90 27.60 9.55
CA GLY A 681 -9.36 28.52 10.58
C GLY A 681 -8.82 28.18 11.97
N LYS A 682 -9.47 28.65 13.05
CA LYS A 682 -9.03 28.39 14.42
C LYS A 682 -9.57 27.04 14.90
N ILE A 683 -8.71 26.27 15.59
CA ILE A 683 -9.10 24.97 16.16
C ILE A 683 -9.96 25.21 17.41
N ALA A 684 -11.08 24.50 17.54
CA ALA A 684 -12.01 24.64 18.67
C ALA A 684 -11.40 24.25 20.03
N ARG A 685 -10.30 23.48 20.07
CA ARG A 685 -9.50 23.18 21.27
C ARG A 685 -8.00 23.22 20.93
N PRO A 686 -7.15 23.94 21.71
CA PRO A 686 -5.71 23.89 21.52
C PRO A 686 -5.17 22.47 21.74
N ILE A 687 -4.12 22.10 21.00
CA ILE A 687 -3.42 20.83 21.14
C ILE A 687 -2.89 20.73 22.58
N GLY A 688 -3.45 19.81 23.38
CA GLY A 688 -2.77 19.35 24.59
C GLY A 688 -1.50 18.64 24.16
N ASN A 689 -0.36 19.03 24.73
CA ASN A 689 0.94 18.41 24.47
C ASN A 689 0.80 16.87 24.57
N PRO A 690 1.05 16.08 23.53
CA PRO A 690 1.11 14.64 23.69
C PRO A 690 2.27 14.34 24.64
N ALA A 691 1.96 13.64 25.74
CA ALA A 691 2.92 13.25 26.74
C ALA A 691 4.08 12.50 26.08
N ARG A 692 5.27 13.08 26.23
CA ARG A 692 6.54 12.58 25.72
C ARG A 692 6.96 11.33 26.49
N ARG A 693 7.28 10.25 25.79
CA ARG A 693 8.29 9.30 26.25
C ARG A 693 9.32 9.10 25.13
N PRO A 694 10.61 9.41 25.35
CA PRO A 694 11.65 9.01 24.43
C PRO A 694 11.82 7.49 24.57
N ARG A 695 11.54 6.73 23.52
CA ARG A 695 12.04 5.36 23.40
C ARG A 695 13.45 5.49 22.85
N VAL A 696 14.45 5.27 23.70
CA VAL A 696 15.85 5.15 23.27
C VAL A 696 16.03 3.74 22.75
N VAL A 697 16.39 3.57 21.48
CA VAL A 697 16.93 2.30 20.98
C VAL A 697 18.19 2.58 20.16
N SER A 698 19.20 1.74 20.39
CA SER A 698 20.61 1.89 20.09
C SER A 698 20.96 1.72 18.60
N GLU A 699 22.18 2.14 18.24
CA GLU A 699 22.86 1.91 16.94
C GLU A 699 22.79 0.45 16.42
N GLU A 700 22.43 -0.50 17.29
CA GLU A 700 22.24 -1.92 17.00
C GLU A 700 21.02 -2.19 16.09
N ALA A 701 19.96 -1.36 16.16
CA ALA A 701 18.80 -1.47 15.28
C ALA A 701 19.12 -1.10 13.81
N LEU A 702 20.02 -0.14 13.61
CA LEU A 702 20.55 0.25 12.30
C LEU A 702 21.51 -0.82 11.72
N TYR A 703 22.17 -1.58 12.60
CA TYR A 703 23.03 -2.70 12.23
C TYR A 703 22.22 -3.93 11.76
N MET A 704 21.05 -4.17 12.37
CA MET A 704 20.13 -5.24 11.96
C MET A 704 19.50 -5.01 10.57
N GLU A 705 19.29 -3.74 10.18
CA GLU A 705 18.77 -3.39 8.84
C GLU A 705 19.83 -3.58 7.73
N LEU A 706 21.12 -3.35 8.05
CA LEU A 706 22.24 -3.61 7.14
C LEU A 706 22.53 -5.10 6.98
N LEU A 707 22.40 -5.90 8.05
CA LEU A 707 22.47 -7.37 7.98
C LEU A 707 21.29 -7.96 7.18
N ALA A 708 20.11 -7.35 7.23
CA ALA A 708 18.96 -7.77 6.43
C ALA A 708 19.11 -7.50 4.92
N ALA A 709 19.92 -6.51 4.53
CA ALA A 709 20.25 -6.19 3.14
C ALA A 709 21.41 -7.05 2.60
N GLU A 710 22.36 -7.45 3.44
CA GLU A 710 23.46 -8.35 3.07
C GLU A 710 23.00 -9.82 2.90
N HIS A 711 21.77 -10.17 3.35
CA HIS A 711 21.18 -11.51 3.23
C HIS A 711 19.95 -11.57 2.31
N SER A 712 19.57 -10.48 1.64
CA SER A 712 18.71 -10.58 0.46
C SER A 712 19.58 -10.99 -0.72
N GLY A 713 19.46 -12.24 -1.18
CA GLY A 713 20.20 -12.79 -2.32
C GLY A 713 19.91 -12.08 -3.64
N GLU A 714 20.38 -10.84 -3.79
CA GLU A 714 20.51 -10.15 -5.06
C GLU A 714 21.61 -10.85 -5.87
N GLU A 715 21.21 -11.70 -6.81
CA GLU A 715 22.08 -11.99 -7.96
C GLU A 715 22.09 -10.75 -8.88
N PRO A 716 23.27 -10.28 -9.31
CA PRO A 716 23.38 -9.29 -10.37
C PRO A 716 22.70 -9.79 -11.66
N ASP A 717 22.10 -8.85 -12.39
CA ASP A 717 21.43 -9.00 -13.69
C ASP A 717 22.16 -9.97 -14.64
N ALA A 718 21.74 -11.24 -14.65
CA ALA A 718 22.18 -12.27 -15.60
C ALA A 718 21.43 -12.20 -16.94
N GLY A 719 20.93 -11.02 -17.32
CA GLY A 719 20.30 -10.77 -18.63
C GLY A 719 21.27 -10.79 -19.82
N ALA A 720 22.55 -11.05 -19.61
CA ALA A 720 23.58 -11.13 -20.65
C ALA A 720 24.20 -12.53 -20.77
N GLN A 721 23.36 -13.57 -20.92
CA GLN A 721 23.78 -14.85 -21.50
C GLN A 721 22.59 -15.51 -22.22
N GLU A 722 22.25 -14.96 -23.38
CA GLU A 722 21.64 -15.76 -24.43
C GLU A 722 22.70 -16.75 -24.94
N GLY A 723 22.35 -18.04 -24.95
CA GLY A 723 23.15 -19.11 -25.52
C GLY A 723 22.28 -20.34 -25.73
N SER A 724 21.80 -20.48 -26.97
CA SER A 724 21.23 -21.65 -27.65
C SER A 724 21.05 -22.96 -26.88
N GLY A 725 19.85 -23.53 -27.00
CA GLY A 725 19.60 -24.94 -26.66
C GLY A 725 18.21 -25.34 -27.10
N ASP A 726 18.03 -25.46 -28.41
CA ASP A 726 16.97 -26.27 -29.00
C ASP A 726 17.04 -27.71 -28.46
N ASP A 727 15.91 -28.40 -28.60
CA ASP A 727 15.66 -29.83 -28.37
C ASP A 727 15.37 -30.28 -26.92
N PHE A 728 14.12 -30.69 -26.66
CA PHE A 728 13.75 -32.11 -26.76
C PHE A 728 12.23 -32.29 -26.58
N GLU A 729 11.60 -32.90 -27.59
CA GLU A 729 10.29 -33.54 -27.53
C GLU A 729 10.35 -34.81 -26.66
N GLY A 730 9.25 -35.10 -25.93
CA GLY A 730 9.07 -36.31 -25.11
C GLY A 730 8.09 -36.13 -23.96
#